data_AF-A0A8S2A894-F1
#
_entry.id   AF-A0A8S2A894-F1
#
_cell.length_a   1.000
_cell.length_b   1.000
_cell.length_c   1.000
_cell.angle_alpha   90.00
_cell.angle_beta   90.00
_cell.angle_gamma   90.00
#
_symmetry.space_group_name_H-M   'P 1'
#
loop_
_entity.id
_entity.type
_entity.pdbx_description
1 polymer ?
#
loop_
_entity_poly.entity_id
_entity_poly.type
_entity_poly.pdbx_seq_one_letter_code
_entity_poly.pdbx_strand_id
1 'polypeptide(L)'
;MFKQILGKLPKKTSAKFWDNGESQTVDNNNQGGDEVLSQRSSSNGDTLDCVSFDVLPRLRDVSISEKQELFLKKLRLCCVVFDFVAEPQQNFKEKEIKRQTLLEVVDYVISSGNGKFPESVIQEATKMISANLFSSPHRQWKNKTPEALDMEEEEGSLNPSWPHLQIVYEFLLRIVASPNTDPKISKKYIDHTFVLKLLDLFDSEDPREREYLKTILHRIYGRFMVHRPFIRKTMNNILYDFIFETGKHSGIAEFLEVLGSIINGFALPLKEEHKLFLTRVLIPLHKLKCLPNYHQQLSYCVIQFVEKDCKLADTVIRGMLKYWPVTNSSKEIMFLNELEEILEATQLTEFERCMIPLSRQIAQCLSSSHFQVAERALYLWNNDHVTNLVRQNSRIILPIVFPALEKNGSSHWNQAVKNLTENVLKVLLLQVYSSNQETEEKLSAMTLGRFFVRRFHQMRVDVISRDIIKPSSPTPNHLKKFQLSLLEQLGPTIFGPMVFFYSGNNRIKPAEQLQKLKKSLSETLTHFYPLAGRLKGNISIDCNDSGADFLEAEVNSPLSSLLQEPSSDSLQQLIPTSVDSIETRTRLLLAQASFFECGSMAIGVCISHKLADATSIGLFMKSWAAISSRGSIKTVGAPVFDTVKIFPPGNFSETSPVPVVEPEIMMNQTLSKRFVFDSLSIQALQAKASSFEVNQPTRVEAVSALIWKTAMKATRTVSGTLKPSILANSASLRSRLSPPFTKNSIGNLVSYFAAKAEEGIHQTKLQTLVYQIRKAKQRFRDNHIPKLVGNPNATEIICSYQKEAGDMIASGDFDFYIFSSACRFGLYDTDFGWGKPVWVGIPTVRQKNIVTLLDTKEAGGIEAWVNLYEQEMNLFEQDREMLQFASLNPSVIQPFLHVL
;
A
#
# COMPACT_ATOMS: atom_id res chain seq x y z
N MET A 1 20.28 -15.54 -16.75
CA MET A 1 20.54 -14.37 -15.86
C MET A 1 20.97 -14.85 -14.46
N PHE A 2 21.91 -15.81 -14.37
CA PHE A 2 22.40 -16.42 -13.11
C PHE A 2 23.95 -16.38 -13.02
N LYS A 3 24.56 -15.36 -13.66
CA LYS A 3 26.00 -15.11 -13.67
C LYS A 3 26.39 -13.79 -12.98
N GLN A 4 25.45 -13.05 -12.38
CA GLN A 4 25.71 -11.71 -11.81
C GLN A 4 25.54 -11.60 -10.29
N ILE A 5 25.25 -12.68 -9.55
CA ILE A 5 25.01 -12.61 -8.08
C ILE A 5 26.17 -13.13 -7.21
N LEU A 6 27.26 -13.68 -7.79
CA LEU A 6 28.43 -14.14 -7.01
C LEU A 6 29.61 -13.17 -6.93
N GLY A 7 29.39 -11.89 -7.28
CA GLY A 7 30.45 -10.88 -7.33
C GLY A 7 30.29 -9.78 -6.29
N LYS A 8 30.21 -10.09 -4.99
CA LYS A 8 30.46 -9.16 -3.88
C LYS A 8 30.30 -9.87 -2.53
N LEU A 9 31.41 -10.32 -1.94
CA LEU A 9 31.67 -10.30 -0.49
C LEU A 9 33.21 -10.42 -0.28
N PRO A 10 33.78 -9.75 0.73
CA PRO A 10 35.18 -9.32 0.75
C PRO A 10 36.18 -10.38 1.24
N LYS A 11 37.41 -10.27 0.71
CA LYS A 11 38.60 -11.02 1.10
C LYS A 11 38.94 -10.78 2.58
N LYS A 12 39.05 -11.86 3.38
CA LYS A 12 39.64 -11.82 4.73
C LYS A 12 41.14 -11.55 4.64
N THR A 13 41.57 -10.43 5.22
CA THR A 13 42.95 -10.17 5.65
C THR A 13 43.19 -10.73 7.04
N SER A 14 44.40 -11.25 7.25
CA SER A 14 44.94 -11.71 8.52
C SER A 14 45.25 -10.54 9.47
N ALA A 15 45.09 -10.79 10.78
CA ALA A 15 46.03 -10.50 11.88
C ALA A 15 45.34 -10.09 13.19
N LYS A 16 45.77 -10.78 14.26
CA LYS A 16 45.91 -10.35 15.67
C LYS A 16 44.66 -9.82 16.40
N PHE A 17 44.23 -10.56 17.42
CA PHE A 17 43.90 -9.98 18.72
C PHE A 17 44.05 -11.04 19.82
N TRP A 18 45.17 -10.98 20.53
CA TRP A 18 45.32 -11.37 21.94
C TRP A 18 45.74 -10.09 22.63
N ASP A 19 45.00 -9.61 23.64
CA ASP A 19 45.61 -9.26 24.92
C ASP A 19 44.57 -9.04 26.03
N ASN A 20 44.83 -9.76 27.13
CA ASN A 20 44.77 -9.43 28.55
C ASN A 20 43.57 -8.70 29.20
N GLY A 21 43.11 -9.33 30.28
CA GLY A 21 42.42 -8.74 31.42
C GLY A 21 42.40 -9.72 32.59
N GLU A 22 43.44 -9.66 33.44
CA GLU A 22 43.55 -10.36 34.73
C GLU A 22 42.52 -9.88 35.76
N SER A 23 42.05 -10.77 36.64
CA SER A 23 42.36 -10.71 38.10
C SER A 23 41.57 -11.75 38.92
N GLN A 24 42.33 -12.66 39.56
CA GLN A 24 42.35 -13.02 41.00
C GLN A 24 41.02 -13.34 41.75
N THR A 25 40.89 -14.31 42.68
CA THR A 25 41.80 -15.20 43.44
C THR A 25 40.94 -16.18 44.31
N VAL A 26 41.62 -17.19 44.90
CA VAL A 26 41.39 -17.83 46.24
C VAL A 26 40.77 -19.26 46.30
N ASP A 27 41.69 -20.20 46.59
CA ASP A 27 41.73 -21.32 47.57
C ASP A 27 40.97 -22.67 47.49
N ASN A 28 41.84 -23.71 47.55
CA ASN A 28 41.94 -24.84 48.49
C ASN A 28 41.13 -26.16 48.36
N ASN A 29 41.94 -27.23 48.16
CA ASN A 29 42.05 -28.50 48.91
C ASN A 29 40.87 -29.49 49.02
N ASN A 30 41.15 -30.73 48.59
CA ASN A 30 41.16 -32.02 49.34
C ASN A 30 40.76 -33.19 48.42
N GLN A 31 41.64 -34.16 48.15
CA GLN A 31 42.02 -35.36 48.93
C GLN A 31 41.09 -36.58 48.75
N GLY A 32 41.73 -37.75 48.57
CA GLY A 32 41.22 -39.10 48.80
C GLY A 32 40.71 -39.80 47.54
N GLY A 33 41.19 -40.97 47.11
CA GLY A 33 41.95 -42.02 47.80
C GLY A 33 41.26 -43.36 47.56
N ASP A 34 42.03 -44.31 47.01
CA ASP A 34 41.91 -45.78 47.14
C ASP A 34 40.75 -46.50 46.42
N GLU A 35 41.06 -47.37 45.42
CA GLU A 35 41.48 -48.79 45.57
C GLU A 35 40.27 -49.65 46.03
N VAL A 36 39.90 -50.82 45.48
CA VAL A 36 40.73 -51.95 45.04
C VAL A 36 39.80 -53.12 44.63
N LEU A 37 40.22 -53.89 43.61
CA LEU A 37 40.05 -55.36 43.41
C LEU A 37 38.63 -55.96 43.26
N SER A 38 38.38 -57.07 42.55
CA SER A 38 39.23 -58.03 41.84
C SER A 38 38.37 -59.02 41.03
N GLN A 39 38.88 -59.31 39.83
CA GLN A 39 39.19 -60.63 39.28
C GLN A 39 38.14 -61.74 39.04
N ARG A 40 38.15 -62.14 37.75
CA ARG A 40 38.32 -63.50 37.18
C ARG A 40 37.06 -64.39 37.13
N SER A 41 36.79 -65.18 36.08
CA SER A 41 37.70 -65.87 35.16
C SER A 41 36.95 -66.52 33.98
N SER A 42 37.67 -66.65 32.85
CA SER A 42 37.69 -67.73 31.85
C SER A 42 36.39 -68.24 31.18
N SER A 43 36.33 -68.25 29.85
CA SER A 43 36.92 -69.33 29.02
C SER A 43 36.53 -69.23 27.53
N ASN A 44 37.57 -69.23 26.69
CA ASN A 44 37.77 -69.72 25.31
C ASN A 44 36.62 -69.87 24.28
N GLY A 45 36.90 -69.38 23.06
CA GLY A 45 36.25 -69.84 21.82
C GLY A 45 36.53 -69.00 20.56
N ASP A 46 37.76 -69.08 20.03
CA ASP A 46 38.18 -69.02 18.62
C ASP A 46 37.84 -67.84 17.64
N THR A 47 38.92 -67.09 17.37
CA THR A 47 39.51 -66.68 16.06
C THR A 47 38.66 -66.05 14.95
N LEU A 48 38.85 -64.73 14.75
CA LEU A 48 39.01 -64.11 13.43
C LEU A 48 40.17 -63.10 13.47
N ASP A 49 41.02 -63.13 12.44
CA ASP A 49 42.32 -62.47 12.33
C ASP A 49 42.37 -60.98 12.74
N CYS A 50 43.31 -60.67 13.65
CA CYS A 50 43.72 -59.31 14.02
C CYS A 50 44.67 -58.75 12.95
N VAL A 51 44.19 -57.83 12.11
CA VAL A 51 45.07 -57.03 11.23
C VAL A 51 45.81 -56.01 12.10
N SER A 52 47.14 -56.09 12.18
CA SER A 52 47.98 -55.09 12.85
C SER A 52 47.91 -53.74 12.15
N PHE A 53 47.56 -52.67 12.87
CA PHE A 53 47.57 -51.29 12.40
C PHE A 53 49.01 -50.72 12.41
N ASP A 54 49.85 -51.14 11.47
CA ASP A 54 51.19 -50.55 11.31
C ASP A 54 51.15 -49.23 10.53
N VAL A 55 51.90 -48.23 10.99
CA VAL A 55 51.99 -46.89 10.36
C VAL A 55 52.71 -46.99 9.01
N LEU A 56 51.95 -46.88 7.92
CA LEU A 56 52.49 -46.92 6.55
C LEU A 56 53.23 -45.61 6.17
N PRO A 57 54.30 -45.65 5.34
CA PRO A 57 55.04 -44.47 4.88
C PRO A 57 54.17 -43.43 4.16
N ARG A 58 54.54 -42.14 4.21
CA ARG A 58 53.81 -41.07 3.52
C ARG A 58 53.99 -41.18 2.00
N LEU A 59 52.90 -41.03 1.24
CA LEU A 59 52.80 -41.09 -0.22
C LEU A 59 53.65 -40.03 -0.91
N ARG A 60 54.08 -38.97 -0.19
CA ARG A 60 55.00 -37.94 -0.72
C ARG A 60 56.44 -38.43 -0.82
N ASP A 61 56.83 -39.43 -0.02
CA ASP A 61 58.23 -39.81 0.22
C ASP A 61 58.68 -41.05 -0.59
N VAL A 62 57.82 -41.55 -1.50
CA VAL A 62 57.99 -42.83 -2.20
C VAL A 62 58.03 -42.65 -3.73
N SER A 63 58.73 -43.56 -4.45
CA SER A 63 58.91 -43.51 -5.91
C SER A 63 57.58 -43.65 -6.70
N ILE A 64 57.52 -43.13 -7.94
CA ILE A 64 56.29 -43.12 -8.77
C ILE A 64 55.73 -44.53 -9.02
N SER A 65 56.60 -45.54 -9.09
CA SER A 65 56.24 -46.95 -9.31
C SER A 65 55.65 -47.62 -8.06
N GLU A 66 56.14 -47.28 -6.87
CA GLU A 66 55.67 -47.84 -5.59
C GLU A 66 54.47 -47.08 -5.02
N LYS A 67 54.26 -45.83 -5.45
CA LYS A 67 53.11 -44.98 -5.04
C LYS A 67 51.76 -45.64 -5.32
N GLN A 68 51.60 -46.37 -6.44
CA GLN A 68 50.34 -47.06 -6.76
C GLN A 68 50.09 -48.27 -5.85
N GLU A 69 51.11 -49.07 -5.56
CA GLU A 69 50.99 -50.24 -4.68
C GLU A 69 50.78 -49.83 -3.22
N LEU A 70 51.46 -48.78 -2.76
CA LEU A 70 51.26 -48.19 -1.44
C LEU A 70 49.85 -47.57 -1.30
N PHE A 71 49.33 -46.96 -2.37
CA PHE A 71 47.96 -46.45 -2.41
C PHE A 71 46.93 -47.58 -2.26
N LEU A 72 47.12 -48.73 -2.94
CA LEU A 72 46.26 -49.91 -2.78
C LEU A 72 46.34 -50.49 -1.35
N LYS A 73 47.53 -50.54 -0.74
CA LYS A 73 47.71 -50.98 0.65
C LYS A 73 47.00 -50.04 1.64
N LYS A 74 47.08 -48.72 1.43
CA LYS A 74 46.36 -47.72 2.24
C LYS A 74 44.85 -47.80 2.08
N LEU A 75 44.33 -48.05 0.87
CA LEU A 75 42.91 -48.27 0.64
C LEU A 75 42.37 -49.49 1.40
N ARG A 76 43.13 -50.59 1.42
CA ARG A 76 42.78 -51.80 2.20
C ARG A 76 42.77 -51.54 3.71
N LEU A 77 43.72 -50.77 4.21
CA LEU A 77 43.77 -50.37 5.62
C LEU A 77 42.56 -49.50 6.01
N CYS A 78 42.11 -48.64 5.10
CA CYS A 78 40.91 -47.81 5.28
C CYS A 78 39.58 -48.60 5.21
N CYS A 79 39.58 -49.87 4.81
CA CYS A 79 38.38 -50.73 4.82
C CYS A 79 37.94 -51.16 6.23
N VAL A 80 38.80 -51.06 7.24
CA VAL A 80 38.48 -51.44 8.62
C VAL A 80 37.50 -50.42 9.22
N VAL A 81 36.31 -50.86 9.63
CA VAL A 81 35.26 -50.01 10.22
C VAL A 81 35.43 -49.96 11.73
N PHE A 82 35.43 -48.76 12.31
CA PHE A 82 35.44 -48.56 13.76
C PHE A 82 34.05 -48.14 14.23
N ASP A 83 33.57 -48.71 15.33
CA ASP A 83 32.35 -48.29 15.98
C ASP A 83 32.63 -47.11 16.93
N PHE A 84 31.98 -45.98 16.70
CA PHE A 84 32.07 -44.78 17.56
C PHE A 84 30.93 -44.71 18.57
N VAL A 85 29.91 -45.57 18.47
CA VAL A 85 28.70 -45.59 19.30
C VAL A 85 28.86 -46.53 20.49
N ALA A 86 29.31 -47.77 20.26
CA ALA A 86 29.49 -48.74 21.34
C ALA A 86 30.78 -48.49 22.18
N GLU A 87 31.82 -47.92 21.58
CA GLU A 87 33.14 -47.75 22.22
C GLU A 87 33.77 -46.36 21.96
N PRO A 88 33.31 -45.31 22.67
CA PRO A 88 33.80 -43.93 22.45
C PRO A 88 35.28 -43.73 22.81
N GLN A 89 35.79 -44.52 23.78
CA GLN A 89 37.13 -44.33 24.37
C GLN A 89 38.16 -45.39 23.95
N GLN A 90 37.78 -46.47 23.25
CA GLN A 90 38.74 -47.44 22.71
C GLN A 90 39.24 -47.02 21.31
N ASN A 91 40.47 -47.43 21.00
CA ASN A 91 41.12 -47.29 19.68
C ASN A 91 41.36 -45.84 19.21
N PHE A 92 41.58 -44.86 20.11
CA PHE A 92 41.84 -43.45 19.72
C PHE A 92 43.03 -43.30 18.77
N LYS A 93 44.13 -44.03 19.01
CA LYS A 93 45.32 -44.00 18.14
C LYS A 93 45.02 -44.56 16.75
N GLU A 94 44.32 -45.68 16.66
CA GLU A 94 43.98 -46.33 15.39
C GLU A 94 42.93 -45.55 14.60
N LYS A 95 41.95 -44.95 15.30
CA LYS A 95 40.98 -44.02 14.75
C LYS A 95 41.67 -42.78 14.15
N GLU A 96 42.68 -42.22 14.82
CA GLU A 96 43.44 -41.08 14.30
C GLU A 96 44.38 -41.48 13.13
N ILE A 97 45.01 -42.66 13.20
CA ILE A 97 45.80 -43.22 12.07
C ILE A 97 44.93 -43.39 10.83
N LYS A 98 43.71 -43.94 10.97
CA LYS A 98 42.76 -44.06 9.87
C LYS A 98 42.36 -42.69 9.32
N ARG A 99 42.05 -41.72 10.19
CA ARG A 99 41.71 -40.34 9.78
C ARG A 99 42.83 -39.70 8.95
N GLN A 100 44.06 -39.80 9.42
CA GLN A 100 45.23 -39.24 8.73
C GLN A 100 45.51 -39.96 7.40
N THR A 101 45.34 -41.28 7.36
CA THR A 101 45.50 -42.09 6.14
C THR A 101 44.43 -41.74 5.10
N LEU A 102 43.18 -41.53 5.52
CA LEU A 102 42.08 -41.10 4.65
C LEU A 102 42.33 -39.71 4.06
N LEU A 103 42.80 -38.74 4.86
CA LEU A 103 43.17 -37.40 4.35
C LEU A 103 44.27 -37.48 3.30
N GLU A 104 45.28 -38.31 3.55
CA GLU A 104 46.40 -38.49 2.64
C GLU A 104 45.98 -39.15 1.31
N VAL A 105 45.05 -40.09 1.38
CA VAL A 105 44.43 -40.75 0.22
C VAL A 105 43.61 -39.76 -0.61
N VAL A 106 42.88 -38.83 0.03
CA VAL A 106 42.16 -37.75 -0.65
C VAL A 106 43.14 -36.77 -1.31
N ASP A 107 44.16 -36.32 -0.59
CA ASP A 107 45.20 -35.41 -1.10
C ASP A 107 45.92 -36.01 -2.33
N TYR A 108 46.14 -37.33 -2.33
CA TYR A 108 46.73 -38.03 -3.47
C TYR A 108 45.80 -38.00 -4.69
N VAL A 109 44.49 -38.22 -4.53
CA VAL A 109 43.53 -38.12 -5.64
C VAL A 109 43.45 -36.71 -6.21
N ILE A 110 43.60 -35.68 -5.36
CA ILE A 110 43.62 -34.27 -5.78
C ILE A 110 44.93 -33.91 -6.50
N SER A 111 46.06 -34.40 -5.99
CA SER A 111 47.40 -34.04 -6.47
C SER A 111 47.88 -34.92 -7.63
N SER A 112 47.15 -35.99 -7.95
CA SER A 112 47.45 -36.86 -9.09
C SER A 112 47.23 -36.10 -10.40
N GLY A 113 48.33 -35.70 -11.05
CA GLY A 113 48.31 -35.14 -12.40
C GLY A 113 47.72 -36.11 -13.44
N ASN A 114 47.55 -35.63 -14.69
CA ASN A 114 46.81 -36.18 -15.87
C ASN A 114 46.87 -37.70 -16.22
N GLY A 115 47.44 -38.59 -15.41
CA GLY A 115 47.40 -40.04 -15.60
C GLY A 115 46.05 -40.64 -15.19
N LYS A 116 45.49 -41.52 -16.04
CA LYS A 116 44.25 -42.25 -15.75
C LYS A 116 44.45 -43.25 -14.61
N PHE A 117 43.48 -43.39 -13.71
CA PHE A 117 43.54 -44.41 -12.66
C PHE A 117 43.35 -45.82 -13.23
N PRO A 118 44.19 -46.80 -12.83
CA PRO A 118 44.05 -48.19 -13.29
C PRO A 118 42.82 -48.87 -12.66
N GLU A 119 42.33 -49.94 -13.31
CA GLU A 119 41.12 -50.67 -12.89
C GLU A 119 41.22 -51.22 -11.46
N SER A 120 42.41 -51.66 -11.03
CA SER A 120 42.68 -52.14 -9.67
C SER A 120 42.43 -51.09 -8.58
N VAL A 121 42.74 -49.82 -8.87
CA VAL A 121 42.52 -48.70 -7.94
C VAL A 121 41.03 -48.40 -7.80
N ILE A 122 40.27 -48.42 -8.91
CA ILE A 122 38.82 -48.18 -8.89
C ILE A 122 38.11 -49.30 -8.11
N GLN A 123 38.55 -50.55 -8.29
CA GLN A 123 37.99 -51.70 -7.57
C GLN A 123 38.20 -51.58 -6.04
N GLU A 124 39.43 -51.35 -5.59
CA GLU A 124 39.73 -51.25 -4.15
C GLU A 124 39.13 -49.98 -3.53
N ALA A 125 39.08 -48.87 -4.27
CA ALA A 125 38.38 -47.66 -3.83
C ALA A 125 36.88 -47.92 -3.62
N THR A 126 36.22 -48.60 -4.56
CA THR A 126 34.79 -48.93 -4.46
C THR A 126 34.51 -49.89 -3.30
N LYS A 127 35.42 -50.85 -3.04
CA LYS A 127 35.34 -51.73 -1.85
C LYS A 127 35.48 -50.95 -0.55
N MET A 128 36.45 -50.04 -0.46
CA MET A 128 36.66 -49.19 0.72
C MET A 128 35.43 -48.32 1.00
N ILE A 129 34.88 -47.69 -0.04
CA ILE A 129 33.65 -46.90 0.06
C ILE A 129 32.49 -47.77 0.52
N SER A 130 32.31 -48.96 -0.07
CA SER A 130 31.21 -49.86 0.27
C SER A 130 31.31 -50.37 1.72
N ALA A 131 32.52 -50.67 2.19
CA ALA A 131 32.76 -51.13 3.55
C ALA A 131 32.47 -50.03 4.59
N ASN A 132 32.80 -48.77 4.30
CA ASN A 132 32.57 -47.67 5.25
C ASN A 132 31.14 -47.12 5.19
N LEU A 133 30.54 -46.99 4.01
CA LEU A 133 29.23 -46.34 3.85
C LEU A 133 28.05 -47.31 3.95
N PHE A 134 28.18 -48.56 3.52
CA PHE A 134 27.03 -49.49 3.42
C PHE A 134 26.96 -50.54 4.53
N SER A 135 27.87 -50.50 5.51
CA SER A 135 27.93 -51.49 6.60
C SER A 135 26.90 -51.25 7.71
N SER A 136 26.45 -52.35 8.32
CA SER A 136 25.35 -52.45 9.30
C SER A 136 25.45 -51.61 10.60
N PRO A 137 26.61 -51.20 11.15
CA PRO A 137 26.66 -50.49 12.44
C PRO A 137 25.99 -49.10 12.39
N HIS A 138 25.94 -48.46 11.22
CA HIS A 138 25.34 -47.12 11.06
C HIS A 138 23.81 -47.15 10.88
N ARG A 139 23.19 -48.32 10.63
CA ARG A 139 21.73 -48.45 10.44
C ARG A 139 20.94 -48.56 11.76
N GLN A 140 21.61 -48.78 12.90
CA GLN A 140 20.94 -49.09 14.18
C GLN A 140 20.33 -47.89 14.92
N TRP A 141 20.54 -46.65 14.46
CA TRP A 141 19.90 -45.48 15.06
C TRP A 141 18.38 -45.39 14.75
N LYS A 142 17.86 -46.22 13.84
CA LYS A 142 16.47 -46.13 13.34
C LYS A 142 15.34 -46.42 14.34
N ASN A 143 15.61 -46.89 15.56
CA ASN A 143 14.52 -47.35 16.46
C ASN A 143 14.56 -46.70 17.86
N LYS A 144 14.03 -45.48 17.98
CA LYS A 144 13.29 -45.07 19.18
C LYS A 144 11.87 -44.65 18.80
N THR A 145 10.93 -45.14 19.59
CA THR A 145 9.48 -45.23 19.36
C THR A 145 8.77 -43.88 19.11
N PRO A 146 7.68 -43.87 18.31
CA PRO A 146 6.94 -42.67 17.93
C PRO A 146 5.83 -42.36 18.95
N GLU A 147 6.13 -41.62 20.01
CA GLU A 147 5.10 -41.10 20.91
C GLU A 147 5.60 -39.84 21.63
N ALA A 148 5.51 -38.70 20.94
CA ALA A 148 5.40 -37.37 21.56
C ALA A 148 4.84 -36.40 20.52
N LEU A 149 3.71 -35.81 20.88
CA LEU A 149 3.05 -34.73 20.16
C LEU A 149 3.91 -33.47 20.32
N ASP A 150 4.45 -32.98 19.20
CA ASP A 150 4.81 -31.59 18.85
C ASP A 150 6.10 -31.57 17.99
N MET A 151 5.91 -31.54 16.67
CA MET A 151 6.97 -31.58 15.65
C MET A 151 7.52 -30.18 15.32
N GLU A 152 7.97 -29.40 16.31
CA GLU A 152 8.64 -28.11 15.99
C GLU A 152 10.14 -28.08 16.31
N GLU A 153 10.72 -29.06 17.00
CA GLU A 153 12.19 -29.13 17.18
C GLU A 153 12.70 -30.59 17.17
N GLU A 154 12.76 -31.22 15.99
CA GLU A 154 13.64 -32.40 15.80
C GLU A 154 15.09 -31.89 15.66
N GLU A 155 15.79 -31.74 16.78
CA GLU A 155 17.26 -31.59 16.77
C GLU A 155 17.85 -32.85 16.10
N GLY A 156 18.25 -32.71 14.83
CA GLY A 156 18.82 -33.80 14.05
C GLY A 156 20.01 -34.43 14.78
N SER A 157 19.95 -35.75 15.01
CA SER A 157 21.02 -36.47 15.69
C SER A 157 22.29 -36.45 14.83
N LEU A 158 23.40 -35.93 15.38
CA LEU A 158 24.67 -35.86 14.67
C LEU A 158 25.36 -37.23 14.72
N ASN A 159 25.77 -37.77 13.57
CA ASN A 159 26.44 -39.06 13.52
C ASN A 159 27.83 -38.99 14.23
N PRO A 160 28.09 -39.78 15.30
CA PRO A 160 29.36 -39.75 16.03
C PRO A 160 30.58 -40.17 15.18
N SER A 161 30.35 -40.94 14.10
CA SER A 161 31.39 -41.42 13.18
C SER A 161 31.75 -40.40 12.09
N TRP A 162 31.16 -39.19 12.13
CA TRP A 162 31.32 -38.16 11.11
C TRP A 162 32.77 -37.80 10.73
N PRO A 163 33.75 -37.74 11.65
CA PRO A 163 35.14 -37.42 11.30
C PRO A 163 35.78 -38.36 10.28
N HIS A 164 35.36 -39.63 10.24
CA HIS A 164 35.80 -40.59 9.21
C HIS A 164 34.89 -40.55 7.99
N LEU A 165 33.57 -40.54 8.20
CA LEU A 165 32.58 -40.55 7.12
C LEU A 165 32.70 -39.33 6.21
N GLN A 166 32.94 -38.13 6.76
CA GLN A 166 33.15 -36.91 5.98
C GLN A 166 34.27 -37.08 4.96
N ILE A 167 35.39 -37.69 5.36
CA ILE A 167 36.56 -37.86 4.48
C ILE A 167 36.27 -38.94 3.42
N VAL A 168 35.53 -39.99 3.78
CA VAL A 168 35.09 -41.02 2.82
C VAL A 168 34.12 -40.44 1.78
N TYR A 169 33.19 -39.58 2.18
CA TYR A 169 32.30 -38.87 1.27
C TYR A 169 33.06 -37.90 0.36
N GLU A 170 34.00 -37.14 0.91
CA GLU A 170 34.89 -36.27 0.13
C GLU A 170 35.69 -37.09 -0.89
N PHE A 171 36.26 -38.22 -0.48
CA PHE A 171 36.98 -39.14 -1.35
C PHE A 171 36.11 -39.66 -2.50
N LEU A 172 34.89 -40.12 -2.19
CA LEU A 172 33.93 -40.58 -3.19
C LEU A 172 33.57 -39.45 -4.18
N LEU A 173 33.30 -38.25 -3.68
CA LEU A 173 33.02 -37.07 -4.51
C LEU A 173 34.20 -36.76 -5.45
N ARG A 174 35.44 -36.75 -4.94
CA ARG A 174 36.64 -36.47 -5.75
C ARG A 174 36.90 -37.56 -6.79
N ILE A 175 36.72 -38.84 -6.47
CA ILE A 175 36.85 -39.94 -7.44
C ILE A 175 35.80 -39.83 -8.55
N VAL A 176 34.54 -39.56 -8.19
CA VAL A 176 33.43 -39.46 -9.14
C VAL A 176 33.54 -38.18 -9.98
N ALA A 177 34.14 -37.10 -9.46
CA ALA A 177 34.35 -35.85 -10.20
C ALA A 177 35.66 -35.82 -11.01
N SER A 178 36.67 -36.62 -10.65
CA SER A 178 38.01 -36.54 -11.23
C SER A 178 38.01 -36.89 -12.73
N PRO A 179 38.63 -36.07 -13.61
CA PRO A 179 38.73 -36.38 -15.04
C PRO A 179 39.58 -37.63 -15.33
N ASN A 180 40.43 -38.03 -14.37
CA ASN A 180 41.35 -39.17 -14.50
C ASN A 180 40.65 -40.55 -14.40
N THR A 181 39.38 -40.58 -13.99
CA THR A 181 38.60 -41.83 -13.83
C THR A 181 37.87 -42.17 -15.14
N ASP A 182 38.19 -43.28 -15.81
CA ASP A 182 37.49 -43.63 -17.06
C ASP A 182 36.01 -44.06 -16.78
N PRO A 183 34.99 -43.39 -17.36
CA PRO A 183 33.60 -43.77 -17.14
C PRO A 183 33.27 -45.19 -17.62
N LYS A 184 33.98 -45.70 -18.63
CA LYS A 184 33.75 -47.04 -19.20
C LYS A 184 34.23 -48.16 -18.27
N ILE A 185 35.24 -47.90 -17.45
CA ILE A 185 35.76 -48.86 -16.46
C ILE A 185 34.97 -48.73 -15.16
N SER A 186 34.71 -47.49 -14.72
CA SER A 186 34.02 -47.21 -13.44
C SER A 186 32.59 -47.74 -13.39
N LYS A 187 31.88 -47.78 -14.53
CA LYS A 187 30.51 -48.34 -14.60
C LYS A 187 30.39 -49.82 -14.22
N LYS A 188 31.50 -50.57 -14.21
CA LYS A 188 31.50 -51.98 -13.78
C LYS A 188 31.36 -52.10 -12.25
N TYR A 189 31.87 -51.11 -11.52
CA TYR A 189 31.95 -51.12 -10.06
C TYR A 189 30.88 -50.24 -9.41
N ILE A 190 30.56 -49.11 -10.04
CA ILE A 190 29.39 -48.30 -9.70
C ILE A 190 28.21 -48.88 -10.48
N ASP A 191 27.69 -50.01 -10.04
CA ASP A 191 26.56 -50.70 -10.66
C ASP A 191 25.21 -50.24 -10.09
N HIS A 192 24.11 -50.86 -10.52
CA HIS A 192 22.78 -50.55 -9.98
C HIS A 192 22.66 -50.85 -8.48
N THR A 193 23.38 -51.87 -7.99
CA THR A 193 23.41 -52.24 -6.57
C THR A 193 24.06 -51.15 -5.73
N PHE A 194 25.20 -50.61 -6.19
CA PHE A 194 25.89 -49.50 -5.54
C PHE A 194 25.00 -48.26 -5.48
N VAL A 195 24.36 -47.91 -6.59
CA VAL A 195 23.45 -46.76 -6.66
C VAL A 195 22.23 -46.93 -5.75
N LEU A 196 21.65 -48.13 -5.67
CA LEU A 196 20.54 -48.41 -4.77
C LEU A 196 20.95 -48.22 -3.30
N LYS A 197 22.08 -48.80 -2.88
CA LYS A 197 22.60 -48.62 -1.53
C LYS A 197 22.95 -47.17 -1.21
N LEU A 198 23.42 -46.41 -2.19
CA LEU A 198 23.67 -44.97 -2.03
C LEU A 198 22.37 -44.18 -1.84
N LEU A 199 21.31 -44.54 -2.56
CA LEU A 199 20.00 -43.91 -2.44
C LEU A 199 19.35 -44.22 -1.07
N ASP A 200 19.53 -45.43 -0.53
CA ASP A 200 19.04 -45.79 0.81
C ASP A 200 19.63 -44.91 1.93
N LEU A 201 20.83 -44.34 1.73
CA LEU A 201 21.50 -43.48 2.72
C LEU A 201 20.89 -42.08 2.81
N PHE A 202 20.05 -41.67 1.84
CA PHE A 202 19.35 -40.37 1.92
C PHE A 202 18.34 -40.32 3.08
N ASP A 203 17.94 -41.47 3.63
CA ASP A 203 17.11 -41.55 4.84
C ASP A 203 17.92 -41.34 6.14
N SER A 204 19.16 -40.85 6.05
CA SER A 204 19.97 -40.46 7.21
C SER A 204 19.39 -39.22 7.91
N GLU A 205 19.40 -39.21 9.24
CA GLU A 205 19.00 -38.04 10.05
C GLU A 205 20.02 -36.90 9.97
N ASP A 206 21.28 -37.17 9.63
CA ASP A 206 22.36 -36.18 9.59
C ASP A 206 22.31 -35.33 8.30
N PRO A 207 22.02 -34.01 8.37
CA PRO A 207 21.94 -33.15 7.19
C PRO A 207 23.26 -33.05 6.42
N ARG A 208 24.40 -33.21 7.11
CA ARG A 208 25.73 -33.11 6.48
C ARG A 208 25.96 -34.29 5.53
N GLU A 209 25.50 -35.47 5.93
CA GLU A 209 25.56 -36.68 5.10
C GLU A 209 24.70 -36.51 3.85
N ARG A 210 23.46 -36.03 4.01
CA ARG A 210 22.54 -35.80 2.90
C ARG A 210 23.07 -34.78 1.89
N GLU A 211 23.76 -33.73 2.33
CA GLU A 211 24.36 -32.73 1.43
C GLU A 211 25.47 -33.32 0.54
N TYR A 212 26.31 -34.20 1.11
CA TYR A 212 27.32 -34.92 0.34
C TYR A 212 26.67 -35.90 -0.64
N LEU A 213 25.69 -36.68 -0.17
CA LEU A 213 24.94 -37.63 -1.00
C LEU A 213 24.27 -36.94 -2.19
N LYS A 214 23.62 -35.80 -1.96
CA LYS A 214 23.02 -34.93 -2.99
C LYS A 214 24.03 -34.60 -4.09
N THR A 215 25.19 -34.07 -3.68
CA THR A 215 26.24 -33.65 -4.61
C THR A 215 26.81 -34.82 -5.39
N ILE A 216 27.07 -35.95 -4.72
CA ILE A 216 27.61 -37.17 -5.33
C ILE A 216 26.60 -37.76 -6.32
N LEU A 217 25.32 -37.89 -5.95
CA LEU A 217 24.27 -38.40 -6.81
C LEU A 217 24.12 -37.55 -8.08
N HIS A 218 24.12 -36.23 -7.94
CA HIS A 218 24.07 -35.31 -9.09
C HIS A 218 25.26 -35.51 -10.05
N ARG A 219 26.48 -35.72 -9.52
CA ARG A 219 27.68 -36.00 -10.33
C ARG A 219 27.61 -37.37 -11.01
N ILE A 220 27.14 -38.40 -10.31
CA ILE A 220 26.92 -39.74 -10.87
C ILE A 220 25.91 -39.66 -12.03
N TYR A 221 24.79 -38.97 -11.83
CA TYR A 221 23.75 -38.81 -12.85
C TYR A 221 24.27 -38.07 -14.11
N GLY A 222 25.05 -37.02 -13.90
CA GLY A 222 25.67 -36.25 -14.99
C GLY A 222 26.66 -37.07 -15.81
N ARG A 223 27.59 -37.77 -15.13
CA ARG A 223 28.71 -38.49 -15.74
C ARG A 223 28.32 -39.85 -16.34
N PHE A 224 27.48 -40.62 -15.66
CA PHE A 224 27.13 -41.99 -16.04
C PHE A 224 25.73 -42.06 -16.68
N MET A 225 25.66 -41.82 -17.99
CA MET A 225 24.39 -41.81 -18.72
C MET A 225 23.60 -43.12 -18.63
N VAL A 226 24.28 -44.26 -18.48
CA VAL A 226 23.68 -45.60 -18.37
C VAL A 226 22.78 -45.75 -17.15
N HIS A 227 23.13 -45.11 -16.03
CA HIS A 227 22.36 -45.22 -14.78
C HIS A 227 21.19 -44.25 -14.69
N ARG A 228 21.06 -43.27 -15.62
CA ARG A 228 20.01 -42.25 -15.55
C ARG A 228 18.59 -42.82 -15.48
N PRO A 229 18.19 -43.81 -16.31
CA PRO A 229 16.85 -44.40 -16.22
C PRO A 229 16.62 -45.13 -14.90
N PHE A 230 17.65 -45.85 -14.41
CA PHE A 230 17.58 -46.57 -13.14
C PHE A 230 17.45 -45.59 -11.97
N ILE A 231 18.29 -44.56 -11.89
CA ILE A 231 18.22 -43.53 -10.85
C ILE A 231 16.84 -42.87 -10.83
N ARG A 232 16.32 -42.43 -11.99
CA ARG A 232 14.97 -41.83 -12.06
C ARG A 232 13.89 -42.80 -11.58
N LYS A 233 13.94 -44.07 -11.97
CA LYS A 233 12.97 -45.09 -11.55
C LYS A 233 13.02 -45.34 -10.05
N THR A 234 14.22 -45.50 -9.48
CA THR A 234 14.40 -45.76 -8.05
C THR A 234 14.01 -44.57 -7.20
N MET A 235 14.41 -43.36 -7.57
CA MET A 235 13.97 -42.13 -6.89
C MET A 235 12.45 -41.98 -6.95
N ASN A 236 11.84 -42.31 -8.09
CA ASN A 236 10.40 -42.28 -8.25
C ASN A 236 9.70 -43.29 -7.32
N ASN A 237 10.20 -44.52 -7.22
CA ASN A 237 9.69 -45.52 -6.29
C ASN A 237 9.78 -45.05 -4.83
N ILE A 238 10.93 -44.49 -4.41
CA ILE A 238 11.09 -43.94 -3.05
C ILE A 238 10.07 -42.83 -2.78
N LEU A 239 9.83 -41.95 -3.75
CA LEU A 239 8.81 -40.90 -3.62
C LEU A 239 7.39 -41.49 -3.57
N TYR A 240 7.08 -42.55 -4.33
CA TYR A 240 5.79 -43.25 -4.24
C TYR A 240 5.59 -43.88 -2.86
N ASP A 241 6.58 -44.62 -2.36
CA ASP A 241 6.52 -45.28 -1.04
C ASP A 241 6.36 -44.21 0.06
N PHE A 242 7.04 -43.07 -0.08
CA PHE A 242 6.89 -41.93 0.83
C PHE A 242 5.48 -41.31 0.80
N ILE A 243 4.86 -41.15 -0.39
CA ILE A 243 3.52 -40.55 -0.54
C ILE A 243 2.41 -41.48 -0.03
N PHE A 244 2.53 -42.79 -0.28
CA PHE A 244 1.43 -43.74 -0.09
C PHE A 244 1.61 -44.69 1.10
N GLU A 245 2.84 -44.99 1.53
CA GLU A 245 3.11 -46.00 2.56
C GLU A 245 3.65 -45.39 3.86
N THR A 246 4.82 -44.76 3.82
CA THR A 246 5.56 -44.42 5.06
C THR A 246 5.22 -43.05 5.62
N GLY A 247 5.03 -42.04 4.75
CA GLY A 247 4.82 -40.64 5.15
C GLY A 247 6.00 -39.99 5.89
N LYS A 248 7.14 -40.69 6.04
CA LYS A 248 8.36 -40.23 6.73
C LYS A 248 9.59 -40.67 5.93
N HIS A 249 10.44 -39.70 5.60
CA HIS A 249 11.75 -39.89 4.96
C HIS A 249 12.54 -38.58 5.07
N SER A 250 13.77 -38.62 5.57
CA SER A 250 14.52 -37.41 5.93
C SER A 250 15.12 -36.66 4.72
N GLY A 251 15.48 -37.37 3.64
CA GLY A 251 16.17 -36.79 2.48
C GLY A 251 15.33 -36.36 1.27
N ILE A 252 14.04 -36.06 1.45
CA ILE A 252 13.15 -35.69 0.33
C ILE A 252 13.53 -34.35 -0.29
N ALA A 253 13.95 -33.37 0.52
CA ALA A 253 14.37 -32.06 0.02
C ALA A 253 15.56 -32.19 -0.92
N GLU A 254 16.59 -32.93 -0.51
CA GLU A 254 17.81 -33.15 -1.29
C GLU A 254 17.54 -33.95 -2.57
N PHE A 255 16.64 -34.93 -2.53
CA PHE A 255 16.18 -35.60 -3.75
C PHE A 255 15.52 -34.64 -4.73
N LEU A 256 14.66 -33.76 -4.24
CA LEU A 256 13.98 -32.76 -5.07
C LEU A 256 14.97 -31.75 -5.67
N GLU A 257 16.03 -31.34 -4.95
CA GLU A 257 17.08 -30.48 -5.54
C GLU A 257 17.80 -31.15 -6.71
N VAL A 258 18.17 -32.43 -6.56
CA VAL A 258 18.77 -33.19 -7.66
C VAL A 258 17.78 -33.31 -8.82
N LEU A 259 16.51 -33.60 -8.54
CA LEU A 259 15.47 -33.68 -9.56
C LEU A 259 15.25 -32.34 -10.27
N GLY A 260 15.28 -31.21 -9.57
CA GLY A 260 15.16 -29.87 -10.16
C GLY A 260 16.24 -29.62 -11.21
N SER A 261 17.50 -29.95 -10.89
CA SER A 261 18.61 -29.88 -11.85
C SER A 261 18.40 -30.82 -13.05
N ILE A 262 17.90 -32.04 -12.81
CA ILE A 262 17.59 -33.01 -13.86
C ILE A 262 16.48 -32.50 -14.79
N ILE A 263 15.41 -31.93 -14.24
CA ILE A 263 14.24 -31.41 -14.96
C ILE A 263 14.66 -30.25 -15.86
N ASN A 264 15.48 -29.34 -15.34
CA ASN A 264 16.03 -28.24 -16.15
C ASN A 264 16.87 -28.76 -17.35
N GLY A 265 17.48 -29.93 -17.22
CA GLY A 265 18.21 -30.61 -18.30
C GLY A 265 17.37 -31.39 -19.31
N PHE A 266 16.03 -31.44 -19.18
CA PHE A 266 15.18 -32.18 -20.11
C PHE A 266 15.18 -31.57 -21.51
N ALA A 267 15.18 -32.44 -22.52
CA ALA A 267 15.04 -32.05 -23.92
C ALA A 267 13.57 -31.77 -24.25
N LEU A 268 13.33 -30.80 -25.12
CA LEU A 268 12.00 -30.51 -25.67
C LEU A 268 11.82 -31.23 -27.02
N PRO A 269 10.62 -31.79 -27.30
CA PRO A 269 9.43 -31.85 -26.45
C PRO A 269 9.59 -32.81 -25.26
N LEU A 270 8.91 -32.51 -24.15
CA LEU A 270 8.94 -33.36 -22.95
C LEU A 270 8.37 -34.75 -23.25
N LYS A 271 9.07 -35.79 -22.77
CA LYS A 271 8.60 -37.17 -22.88
C LYS A 271 7.38 -37.42 -21.98
N GLU A 272 6.50 -38.32 -22.41
CA GLU A 272 5.31 -38.70 -21.65
C GLU A 272 5.64 -39.28 -20.25
N GLU A 273 6.76 -40.01 -20.11
CA GLU A 273 7.24 -40.46 -18.80
C GLU A 273 7.48 -39.30 -17.81
N HIS A 274 7.92 -38.13 -18.30
CA HIS A 274 8.18 -36.96 -17.46
C HIS A 274 6.89 -36.23 -17.08
N LYS A 275 5.89 -36.20 -17.97
CA LYS A 275 4.56 -35.65 -17.68
C LYS A 275 3.81 -36.52 -16.66
N LEU A 276 3.92 -37.84 -16.77
CA LEU A 276 3.39 -38.78 -15.79
C LEU A 276 4.08 -38.62 -14.42
N PHE A 277 5.38 -38.34 -14.41
CA PHE A 277 6.12 -38.05 -13.18
C PHE A 277 5.60 -36.79 -12.48
N LEU A 278 5.38 -35.69 -13.22
CA LEU A 278 4.78 -34.48 -12.67
C LEU A 278 3.41 -34.76 -12.04
N THR A 279 2.52 -35.43 -12.78
CA THR A 279 1.12 -35.62 -12.37
C THR A 279 0.91 -36.65 -11.27
N ARG A 280 1.72 -37.73 -11.24
CA ARG A 280 1.54 -38.83 -10.29
C ARG A 280 2.43 -38.76 -9.07
N VAL A 281 3.47 -37.92 -9.08
CA VAL A 281 4.48 -37.87 -8.02
C VAL A 281 4.60 -36.46 -7.45
N LEU A 282 5.02 -35.48 -8.27
CA LEU A 282 5.27 -34.12 -7.79
C LEU A 282 4.00 -33.45 -7.27
N ILE A 283 2.90 -33.50 -8.01
CA ILE A 283 1.64 -32.91 -7.57
C ILE A 283 1.14 -33.58 -6.25
N PRO A 284 1.08 -34.93 -6.12
CA PRO A 284 0.68 -35.57 -4.87
C PRO A 284 1.58 -35.32 -3.65
N LEU A 285 2.87 -34.97 -3.81
CA LEU A 285 3.74 -34.64 -2.67
C LEU A 285 3.18 -33.51 -1.80
N HIS A 286 2.44 -32.56 -2.39
CA HIS A 286 1.79 -31.47 -1.66
C HIS A 286 0.75 -31.93 -0.63
N LYS A 287 0.25 -33.18 -0.74
CA LYS A 287 -0.74 -33.75 0.19
C LYS A 287 -0.17 -33.97 1.59
N LEU A 288 1.13 -34.27 1.72
CA LEU A 288 1.73 -34.75 2.97
C LEU A 288 1.86 -33.64 4.03
N LYS A 289 1.86 -34.02 5.32
CA LYS A 289 1.91 -33.08 6.44
C LYS A 289 3.28 -32.38 6.57
N CYS A 290 4.37 -33.10 6.33
CA CYS A 290 5.75 -32.61 6.39
C CYS A 290 6.18 -31.75 5.17
N LEU A 291 5.23 -31.24 4.38
CA LEU A 291 5.50 -30.35 3.24
C LEU A 291 6.46 -29.19 3.55
N PRO A 292 6.38 -28.50 4.72
CA PRO A 292 7.29 -27.40 5.05
C PRO A 292 8.77 -27.71 4.86
N ASN A 293 9.20 -28.95 5.10
CA ASN A 293 10.61 -29.34 5.08
C ASN A 293 11.22 -29.36 3.66
N TYR A 294 10.39 -29.48 2.61
CA TYR A 294 10.84 -29.62 1.22
C TYR A 294 10.03 -28.79 0.22
N HIS A 295 9.14 -27.92 0.69
CA HIS A 295 8.23 -27.13 -0.15
C HIS A 295 8.98 -26.28 -1.19
N GLN A 296 10.05 -25.60 -0.78
CA GLN A 296 10.81 -24.72 -1.69
C GLN A 296 11.42 -25.51 -2.85
N GLN A 297 11.98 -26.68 -2.57
CA GLN A 297 12.57 -27.58 -3.56
C GLN A 297 11.50 -28.17 -4.49
N LEU A 298 10.32 -28.50 -3.94
CA LEU A 298 9.18 -29.00 -4.71
C LEU A 298 8.64 -27.93 -5.66
N SER A 299 8.39 -26.72 -5.15
CA SER A 299 7.93 -25.56 -5.93
C SER A 299 8.88 -25.30 -7.10
N TYR A 300 10.19 -25.27 -6.83
CA TYR A 300 11.20 -25.12 -7.89
C TYR A 300 11.08 -26.21 -8.99
N CYS A 301 10.87 -27.48 -8.61
CA CYS A 301 10.68 -28.55 -9.59
C CYS A 301 9.42 -28.35 -10.45
N VAL A 302 8.32 -27.95 -9.83
CA VAL A 302 7.03 -27.73 -10.49
C VAL A 302 7.12 -26.55 -11.47
N ILE A 303 7.70 -25.43 -11.04
CA ILE A 303 7.89 -24.23 -11.88
C ILE A 303 8.78 -24.56 -13.07
N GLN A 304 9.88 -25.30 -12.87
CA GLN A 304 10.76 -25.72 -13.97
C GLN A 304 10.01 -26.56 -15.02
N PHE A 305 9.03 -27.38 -14.63
CA PHE A 305 8.17 -28.08 -15.61
C PHE A 305 7.30 -27.12 -16.42
N VAL A 306 6.70 -26.12 -15.76
CA VAL A 306 5.85 -25.11 -16.41
C VAL A 306 6.66 -24.21 -17.35
N GLU A 307 7.88 -23.80 -16.95
CA GLU A 307 8.81 -23.04 -17.80
C GLU A 307 9.22 -23.81 -19.07
N LYS A 308 9.34 -25.14 -18.98
CA LYS A 308 9.70 -26.00 -20.12
C LYS A 308 8.52 -26.24 -21.07
N ASP A 309 7.31 -26.41 -20.55
CA ASP A 309 6.08 -26.60 -21.32
C ASP A 309 4.89 -25.94 -20.62
N CYS A 310 4.55 -24.73 -21.08
CA CYS A 310 3.49 -23.90 -20.48
C CYS A 310 2.11 -24.57 -20.49
N LYS A 311 1.87 -25.56 -21.36
CA LYS A 311 0.60 -26.31 -21.42
C LYS A 311 0.34 -27.14 -20.16
N LEU A 312 1.39 -27.42 -19.40
CA LEU A 312 1.27 -28.16 -18.14
C LEU A 312 0.73 -27.30 -17.00
N ALA A 313 0.69 -25.97 -17.15
CA ALA A 313 0.20 -25.04 -16.12
C ALA A 313 -1.22 -25.37 -15.65
N ASP A 314 -2.17 -25.61 -16.57
CA ASP A 314 -3.55 -25.99 -16.22
C ASP A 314 -3.60 -27.28 -15.39
N THR A 315 -2.80 -28.28 -15.77
CA THR A 315 -2.74 -29.57 -15.06
C THR A 315 -2.17 -29.40 -13.65
N VAL A 316 -1.12 -28.59 -13.50
CA VAL A 316 -0.49 -28.29 -12.21
C VAL A 316 -1.45 -27.52 -11.31
N ILE A 317 -2.02 -26.41 -11.78
CA ILE A 317 -2.93 -25.57 -11.00
C ILE A 317 -4.15 -26.38 -10.54
N ARG A 318 -4.77 -27.16 -11.42
CA ARG A 318 -5.88 -28.06 -11.03
C ARG A 318 -5.46 -29.13 -10.03
N GLY A 319 -4.24 -29.65 -10.17
CA GLY A 319 -3.65 -30.60 -9.24
C GLY A 319 -3.46 -30.01 -7.84
N MET A 320 -2.94 -28.79 -7.75
CA MET A 320 -2.79 -28.07 -6.48
C MET A 320 -4.14 -27.74 -5.86
N LEU A 321 -5.10 -27.24 -6.65
CA LEU A 321 -6.46 -26.96 -6.17
C LEU A 321 -7.16 -28.22 -5.64
N LYS A 322 -6.89 -29.39 -6.20
CA LYS A 322 -7.40 -30.68 -5.69
C LYS A 322 -6.86 -31.03 -4.30
N TYR A 323 -5.62 -30.66 -4.00
CA TYR A 323 -4.94 -30.95 -2.74
C TYR A 323 -4.86 -29.74 -1.81
N TRP A 324 -5.71 -28.72 -2.04
CA TRP A 324 -5.68 -27.48 -1.26
C TRP A 324 -5.88 -27.76 0.24
N PRO A 325 -4.98 -27.27 1.11
CA PRO A 325 -5.06 -27.52 2.54
C PRO A 325 -6.21 -26.72 3.17
N VAL A 326 -7.14 -27.39 3.84
CA VAL A 326 -8.28 -26.75 4.53
C VAL A 326 -8.14 -26.70 6.05
N THR A 327 -7.19 -27.45 6.64
CA THR A 327 -7.00 -27.53 8.11
C THR A 327 -5.68 -26.95 8.60
N ASN A 328 -4.76 -26.54 7.70
CA ASN A 328 -3.43 -26.05 8.06
C ASN A 328 -3.14 -24.75 7.32
N SER A 329 -3.18 -23.63 8.04
CA SER A 329 -2.98 -22.28 7.48
C SER A 329 -1.56 -22.04 6.99
N SER A 330 -0.54 -22.62 7.65
CA SER A 330 0.86 -22.53 7.21
C SER A 330 1.04 -23.16 5.82
N LYS A 331 0.45 -24.34 5.59
CA LYS A 331 0.43 -24.97 4.26
C LYS A 331 -0.37 -24.15 3.24
N GLU A 332 -1.46 -23.51 3.64
CA GLU A 332 -2.24 -22.65 2.74
C GLU A 332 -1.43 -21.45 2.24
N ILE A 333 -0.62 -20.84 3.11
CA ILE A 333 0.32 -19.77 2.74
C ILE A 333 1.40 -20.29 1.78
N MET A 334 1.92 -21.50 2.02
CA MET A 334 2.88 -22.15 1.11
C MET A 334 2.30 -22.37 -0.29
N PHE A 335 1.06 -22.88 -0.38
CA PHE A 335 0.37 -23.05 -1.66
C PHE A 335 0.14 -21.71 -2.37
N LEU A 336 -0.20 -20.64 -1.64
CA LEU A 336 -0.34 -19.30 -2.22
C LEU A 336 0.99 -18.76 -2.75
N ASN A 337 2.12 -19.04 -2.08
CA ASN A 337 3.46 -18.69 -2.56
C ASN A 337 3.79 -19.40 -3.88
N GLU A 338 3.68 -20.73 -3.89
CA GLU A 338 3.97 -21.52 -5.09
C GLU A 338 3.03 -21.16 -6.25
N LEU A 339 1.75 -20.91 -5.96
CA LEU A 339 0.78 -20.49 -6.96
C LEU A 339 1.15 -19.16 -7.62
N GLU A 340 1.66 -18.18 -6.86
CA GLU A 340 2.11 -16.91 -7.43
C GLU A 340 3.25 -17.12 -8.45
N GLU A 341 4.25 -17.90 -8.07
CA GLU A 341 5.40 -18.20 -8.94
C GLU A 341 4.97 -18.99 -10.20
N ILE A 342 4.04 -19.94 -10.06
CA ILE A 342 3.47 -20.68 -11.21
C ILE A 342 2.70 -19.72 -12.14
N LEU A 343 1.91 -18.80 -11.59
CA LEU A 343 1.16 -17.82 -12.37
C LEU A 343 2.08 -16.85 -13.12
N GLU A 344 3.25 -16.52 -12.57
CA GLU A 344 4.27 -15.72 -13.24
C GLU A 344 4.87 -16.44 -14.47
N ALA A 345 5.01 -17.77 -14.39
CA ALA A 345 5.46 -18.60 -15.51
C ALA A 345 4.34 -18.98 -16.50
N THR A 346 3.07 -18.65 -16.21
CA THR A 346 1.90 -19.08 -16.99
C THR A 346 1.54 -18.09 -18.10
N GLN A 347 1.16 -18.59 -19.29
CA GLN A 347 0.67 -17.76 -20.40
C GLN A 347 -0.86 -17.56 -20.32
N LEU A 348 -1.35 -16.45 -20.89
CA LEU A 348 -2.77 -16.09 -20.88
C LEU A 348 -3.71 -17.21 -21.35
N THR A 349 -3.36 -17.90 -22.45
CA THR A 349 -4.19 -18.96 -23.05
C THR A 349 -4.39 -20.17 -22.14
N GLU A 350 -3.38 -20.50 -21.34
CA GLU A 350 -3.45 -21.61 -20.39
C GLU A 350 -4.09 -21.17 -19.06
N PHE A 351 -3.90 -19.90 -18.68
CA PHE A 351 -4.60 -19.30 -17.53
C PHE A 351 -6.13 -19.30 -17.74
N GLU A 352 -6.62 -18.96 -18.94
CA GLU A 352 -8.06 -18.98 -19.27
C GLU A 352 -8.73 -20.34 -19.00
N ARG A 353 -7.98 -21.45 -19.10
CA ARG A 353 -8.51 -22.79 -18.83
C ARG A 353 -8.74 -23.06 -17.35
N CYS A 354 -7.94 -22.45 -16.47
CA CYS A 354 -7.98 -22.70 -15.02
C CYS A 354 -8.45 -21.49 -14.19
N MET A 355 -8.68 -20.32 -14.80
CA MET A 355 -8.99 -19.08 -14.09
C MET A 355 -10.25 -19.15 -13.20
N ILE A 356 -11.29 -19.86 -13.61
CA ILE A 356 -12.55 -19.95 -12.84
C ILE A 356 -12.36 -20.72 -11.53
N PRO A 357 -11.90 -21.99 -11.54
CA PRO A 357 -11.68 -22.73 -10.29
C PRO A 357 -10.62 -22.06 -9.41
N LEU A 358 -9.57 -21.49 -10.01
CA LEU A 358 -8.55 -20.75 -9.29
C LEU A 358 -9.10 -19.52 -8.57
N SER A 359 -9.86 -18.68 -9.28
CA SER A 359 -10.44 -17.45 -8.71
C SER A 359 -11.41 -17.76 -7.58
N ARG A 360 -12.14 -18.87 -7.65
CA ARG A 360 -13.02 -19.33 -6.55
C ARG A 360 -12.21 -19.69 -5.31
N GLN A 361 -11.07 -20.36 -5.48
CA GLN A 361 -10.20 -20.69 -4.35
C GLN A 361 -9.57 -19.44 -3.74
N ILE A 362 -9.04 -18.53 -4.57
CA ILE A 362 -8.50 -17.25 -4.11
C ILE A 362 -9.57 -16.45 -3.35
N ALA A 363 -10.82 -16.42 -3.84
CA ALA A 363 -11.93 -15.77 -3.14
C ALA A 363 -12.21 -16.37 -1.75
N GLN A 364 -12.04 -17.68 -1.56
CA GLN A 364 -12.13 -18.32 -0.25
C GLN A 364 -10.98 -17.89 0.66
N CYS A 365 -9.74 -17.87 0.16
CA CYS A 365 -8.56 -17.43 0.93
C CYS A 365 -8.67 -15.96 1.36
N LEU A 366 -9.18 -15.09 0.47
CA LEU A 366 -9.46 -13.69 0.78
C LEU A 366 -10.53 -13.51 1.87
N SER A 367 -11.49 -14.44 1.94
CA SER A 367 -12.55 -14.44 2.95
C SER A 367 -12.17 -15.20 4.23
N SER A 368 -10.92 -15.69 4.33
CA SER A 368 -10.45 -16.45 5.47
C SER A 368 -10.40 -15.57 6.72
N SER A 369 -10.79 -16.12 7.87
CA SER A 369 -10.66 -15.44 9.16
C SER A 369 -9.21 -15.39 9.66
N HIS A 370 -8.32 -16.18 9.05
CA HIS A 370 -6.91 -16.23 9.41
C HIS A 370 -6.13 -15.12 8.68
N PHE A 371 -5.63 -14.14 9.45
CA PHE A 371 -5.08 -12.91 8.86
C PHE A 371 -3.92 -13.16 7.91
N GLN A 372 -2.99 -14.09 8.21
CA GLN A 372 -1.83 -14.36 7.33
C GLN A 372 -2.24 -14.96 5.99
N VAL A 373 -3.33 -15.74 5.94
CA VAL A 373 -3.84 -16.33 4.69
C VAL A 373 -4.48 -15.24 3.84
N ALA A 374 -5.36 -14.44 4.46
CA ALA A 374 -6.03 -13.33 3.78
C ALA A 374 -5.02 -12.28 3.28
N GLU A 375 -4.04 -11.91 4.11
CA GLU A 375 -2.94 -11.01 3.74
C GLU A 375 -2.11 -11.57 2.58
N ARG A 376 -1.70 -12.84 2.65
CA ARG A 376 -0.90 -13.45 1.58
C ARG A 376 -1.66 -13.53 0.25
N ALA A 377 -2.96 -13.81 0.30
CA ALA A 377 -3.82 -13.81 -0.87
C ALA A 377 -3.98 -12.41 -1.46
N LEU A 378 -4.09 -11.37 -0.62
CA LEU A 378 -4.14 -9.97 -1.07
C LEU A 378 -2.84 -9.53 -1.76
N TYR A 379 -1.68 -10.04 -1.32
CA TYR A 379 -0.40 -9.71 -1.95
C TYR A 379 -0.25 -10.23 -3.39
N LEU A 380 -1.11 -11.14 -3.86
CA LEU A 380 -1.14 -11.53 -5.28
C LEU A 380 -1.38 -10.34 -6.22
N TRP A 381 -2.06 -9.29 -5.74
CA TRP A 381 -2.32 -8.06 -6.49
C TRP A 381 -1.13 -7.09 -6.55
N ASN A 382 -0.04 -7.37 -5.84
CA ASN A 382 1.20 -6.60 -5.97
C ASN A 382 2.06 -7.10 -7.15
N ASN A 383 1.78 -8.30 -7.66
CA ASN A 383 2.49 -8.86 -8.79
C ASN A 383 1.89 -8.33 -10.10
N ASP A 384 2.69 -7.59 -10.88
CA ASP A 384 2.25 -6.95 -12.13
C ASP A 384 1.76 -7.98 -13.16
N HIS A 385 2.40 -9.15 -13.24
CA HIS A 385 2.03 -10.18 -14.20
C HIS A 385 0.67 -10.80 -13.85
N VAL A 386 0.47 -11.20 -12.59
CA VAL A 386 -0.81 -11.72 -12.10
C VAL A 386 -1.92 -10.69 -12.29
N THR A 387 -1.62 -9.44 -11.98
CA THR A 387 -2.55 -8.32 -12.15
C THR A 387 -2.94 -8.11 -13.61
N ASN A 388 -2.00 -8.26 -14.55
CA ASN A 388 -2.29 -8.20 -15.99
C ASN A 388 -3.15 -9.38 -16.48
N LEU A 389 -2.89 -10.61 -16.01
CA LEU A 389 -3.74 -11.77 -16.29
C LEU A 389 -5.19 -11.55 -15.82
N VAL A 390 -5.34 -11.00 -14.61
CA VAL A 390 -6.65 -10.65 -14.03
C VAL A 390 -7.32 -9.53 -14.82
N ARG A 391 -6.58 -8.51 -15.26
CA ARG A 391 -7.10 -7.38 -16.04
C ARG A 391 -7.71 -7.85 -17.37
N GLN A 392 -6.98 -8.69 -18.10
CA GLN A 392 -7.41 -9.20 -19.41
C GLN A 392 -8.65 -10.12 -19.31
N ASN A 393 -8.81 -10.82 -18.17
CA ASN A 393 -9.96 -11.71 -17.91
C ASN A 393 -10.94 -11.16 -16.87
N SER A 394 -10.96 -9.84 -16.66
CA SER A 394 -11.70 -9.16 -15.60
C SER A 394 -13.21 -9.43 -15.64
N ARG A 395 -13.79 -9.62 -16.84
CA ARG A 395 -15.22 -9.94 -17.03
C ARG A 395 -15.67 -11.20 -16.27
N ILE A 396 -14.79 -12.18 -16.09
CA ILE A 396 -15.10 -13.48 -15.46
C ILE A 396 -14.57 -13.56 -14.03
N ILE A 397 -13.42 -12.93 -13.75
CA ILE A 397 -12.73 -13.02 -12.45
C ILE A 397 -13.34 -12.09 -11.42
N LEU A 398 -13.62 -10.83 -11.78
CA LEU A 398 -14.16 -9.84 -10.85
C LEU A 398 -15.47 -10.28 -10.16
N PRO A 399 -16.45 -10.89 -10.86
CA PRO A 399 -17.67 -11.39 -10.23
C PRO A 399 -17.45 -12.41 -9.12
N ILE A 400 -16.35 -13.16 -9.18
CA ILE A 400 -16.03 -14.23 -8.23
C ILE A 400 -15.28 -13.66 -7.03
N VAL A 401 -14.29 -12.81 -7.29
CA VAL A 401 -13.37 -12.30 -6.27
C VAL A 401 -13.96 -11.11 -5.50
N PHE A 402 -14.76 -10.27 -6.17
CA PHE A 402 -15.28 -9.05 -5.57
C PHE A 402 -16.16 -9.27 -4.32
N PRO A 403 -17.12 -10.22 -4.30
CA PRO A 403 -17.90 -10.49 -3.09
C PRO A 403 -17.05 -10.87 -1.87
N ALA A 404 -15.94 -11.58 -2.11
CA ALA A 404 -14.99 -11.94 -1.06
C ALA A 404 -14.24 -10.71 -0.52
N LEU A 405 -13.73 -9.84 -1.40
CA LEU A 405 -13.08 -8.58 -1.00
C LEU A 405 -14.04 -7.65 -0.25
N GLU A 406 -15.30 -7.54 -0.69
CA GLU A 406 -16.32 -6.72 -0.04
C GLU A 406 -16.64 -7.21 1.38
N LYS A 407 -16.81 -8.53 1.54
CA LYS A 407 -16.99 -9.15 2.86
C LYS A 407 -15.79 -8.88 3.75
N ASN A 408 -14.57 -9.03 3.21
CA ASN A 408 -13.34 -8.84 3.96
C ASN A 408 -13.16 -7.38 4.42
N GLY A 409 -13.34 -6.40 3.53
CA GLY A 409 -13.23 -4.97 3.87
C GLY A 409 -14.23 -4.51 4.93
N SER A 410 -15.47 -5.02 4.88
CA SER A 410 -16.52 -4.62 5.82
C SER A 410 -16.46 -5.33 7.18
N SER A 411 -16.08 -6.62 7.20
CA SER A 411 -16.30 -7.47 8.39
C SER A 411 -15.04 -8.09 9.00
N HIS A 412 -13.87 -7.98 8.36
CA HIS A 412 -12.65 -8.61 8.89
C HIS A 412 -12.17 -7.92 10.19
N TRP A 413 -11.75 -8.72 11.17
CA TRP A 413 -11.37 -8.20 12.49
C TRP A 413 -9.99 -7.51 12.48
N ASN A 414 -9.09 -7.92 11.59
CA ASN A 414 -7.74 -7.36 11.49
C ASN A 414 -7.70 -6.12 10.57
N GLN A 415 -7.20 -4.99 11.08
CA GLN A 415 -7.15 -3.72 10.36
C GLN A 415 -6.15 -3.69 9.20
N ALA A 416 -5.01 -4.40 9.28
CA ALA A 416 -4.03 -4.45 8.20
C ALA A 416 -4.64 -5.14 6.97
N VAL A 417 -5.37 -6.23 7.17
CA VAL A 417 -6.11 -6.94 6.11
C VAL A 417 -7.20 -6.05 5.50
N LYS A 418 -7.91 -5.24 6.31
CA LYS A 418 -8.89 -4.27 5.81
C LYS A 418 -8.23 -3.21 4.92
N ASN A 419 -7.14 -2.59 5.39
CA ASN A 419 -6.41 -1.57 4.62
C ASN A 419 -5.85 -2.14 3.31
N LEU A 420 -5.29 -3.35 3.34
CA LEU A 420 -4.83 -4.06 2.14
C LEU A 420 -5.99 -4.36 1.19
N THR A 421 -7.14 -4.80 1.71
CA THR A 421 -8.34 -5.05 0.92
C THR A 421 -8.83 -3.78 0.23
N GLU A 422 -8.84 -2.65 0.93
CA GLU A 422 -9.20 -1.34 0.34
C GLU A 422 -8.21 -0.91 -0.75
N ASN A 423 -6.91 -1.14 -0.56
CA ASN A 423 -5.91 -0.87 -1.57
C ASN A 423 -6.11 -1.74 -2.82
N VAL A 424 -6.34 -3.04 -2.65
CA VAL A 424 -6.65 -3.96 -3.76
C VAL A 424 -7.93 -3.54 -4.47
N LEU A 425 -8.98 -3.15 -3.73
CA LEU A 425 -10.22 -2.62 -4.30
C LEU A 425 -9.97 -1.35 -5.14
N LYS A 426 -9.15 -0.42 -4.66
CA LYS A 426 -8.75 0.79 -5.43
C LYS A 426 -8.00 0.42 -6.71
N VAL A 427 -7.06 -0.52 -6.64
CA VAL A 427 -6.29 -1.00 -7.80
C VAL A 427 -7.22 -1.64 -8.83
N LEU A 428 -8.13 -2.52 -8.40
CA LEU A 428 -9.13 -3.14 -9.27
C LEU A 428 -10.08 -2.11 -9.89
N LEU A 429 -10.50 -1.10 -9.14
CA LEU A 429 -11.33 0.00 -9.63
C LEU A 429 -10.61 0.79 -10.73
N LEU A 430 -9.38 1.26 -10.48
CA LEU A 430 -8.58 1.99 -11.47
C LEU A 430 -8.40 1.18 -12.76
N GLN A 431 -8.21 -0.13 -12.65
CA GLN A 431 -8.03 -1.02 -13.81
C GLN A 431 -9.29 -1.20 -14.64
N VAL A 432 -10.47 -1.28 -14.01
CA VAL A 432 -11.75 -1.30 -14.72
C VAL A 432 -11.98 0.03 -15.43
N TYR A 433 -11.60 1.17 -14.83
CA TYR A 433 -11.72 2.47 -15.48
C TYR A 433 -10.79 2.64 -16.69
N SER A 434 -9.53 2.18 -16.61
CA SER A 434 -8.58 2.29 -17.73
C SER A 434 -8.89 1.36 -18.91
N SER A 435 -9.49 0.19 -18.66
CA SER A 435 -9.78 -0.80 -19.71
C SER A 435 -11.04 -0.46 -20.53
N ASN A 436 -11.84 0.50 -20.08
CA ASN A 436 -13.14 0.85 -20.67
C ASN A 436 -13.10 2.06 -21.64
N GLN A 437 -11.92 2.44 -22.14
CA GLN A 437 -11.80 3.44 -23.23
C GLN A 437 -11.96 2.84 -24.64
N GLU A 438 -11.89 1.50 -24.81
CA GLU A 438 -12.04 0.86 -26.11
C GLU A 438 -12.86 -0.44 -26.00
N THR A 439 -14.18 -0.35 -26.19
CA THR A 439 -15.08 -1.30 -26.91
C THR A 439 -16.53 -1.23 -26.43
N GLU A 440 -17.45 -1.10 -27.40
CA GLU A 440 -18.90 -1.15 -27.23
C GLU A 440 -19.38 -2.57 -26.90
N GLU A 441 -19.53 -2.95 -25.63
CA GLU A 441 -20.34 -4.13 -25.27
C GLU A 441 -21.04 -3.94 -23.91
N LYS A 442 -22.21 -3.30 -23.96
CA LYS A 442 -22.92 -2.69 -22.83
C LYS A 442 -23.82 -3.60 -21.97
N LEU A 443 -24.00 -4.89 -22.24
CA LEU A 443 -25.14 -5.61 -21.64
C LEU A 443 -24.84 -6.58 -20.47
N SER A 444 -23.64 -7.19 -20.42
CA SER A 444 -23.29 -8.09 -19.29
C SER A 444 -22.54 -7.37 -18.16
N ALA A 445 -21.73 -6.36 -18.51
CA ALA A 445 -21.08 -5.46 -17.53
C ALA A 445 -22.08 -4.58 -16.77
N MET A 446 -23.29 -4.36 -17.32
CA MET A 446 -24.37 -3.66 -16.65
C MET A 446 -24.87 -4.37 -15.39
N THR A 447 -24.84 -5.71 -15.31
CA THR A 447 -25.41 -6.41 -14.15
C THR A 447 -24.47 -6.40 -12.95
N LEU A 448 -23.16 -6.58 -13.19
CA LEU A 448 -22.13 -6.46 -12.16
C LEU A 448 -21.80 -5.00 -11.81
N GLY A 449 -21.82 -4.10 -12.79
CA GLY A 449 -21.78 -2.66 -12.56
C GLY A 449 -22.99 -2.18 -11.73
N ARG A 450 -24.20 -2.69 -11.97
CA ARG A 450 -25.40 -2.39 -11.15
C ARG A 450 -25.30 -2.93 -9.72
N PHE A 451 -24.63 -4.05 -9.49
CA PHE A 451 -24.36 -4.56 -8.13
C PHE A 451 -23.25 -3.79 -7.42
N PHE A 452 -22.19 -3.38 -8.13
CA PHE A 452 -21.09 -2.55 -7.62
C PHE A 452 -21.55 -1.13 -7.24
N VAL A 453 -22.36 -0.50 -8.10
CA VAL A 453 -22.95 0.85 -7.91
C VAL A 453 -23.93 0.88 -6.72
N ARG A 454 -24.51 -0.27 -6.34
CA ARG A 454 -25.43 -0.37 -5.20
C ARG A 454 -24.74 -0.26 -3.83
N ARG A 455 -23.45 -0.58 -3.71
CA ARG A 455 -22.72 -0.50 -2.42
C ARG A 455 -21.67 0.62 -2.39
N PHE A 456 -21.08 0.97 -3.53
CA PHE A 456 -20.27 2.17 -3.72
C PHE A 456 -21.01 3.13 -4.64
N HIS A 457 -21.88 3.96 -4.06
CA HIS A 457 -22.51 5.08 -4.74
C HIS A 457 -21.45 6.16 -5.03
N GLN A 458 -20.49 5.89 -5.91
CA GLN A 458 -19.63 6.95 -6.42
C GLN A 458 -20.46 7.70 -7.47
N MET A 459 -21.03 8.82 -7.01
CA MET A 459 -21.68 9.80 -7.89
C MET A 459 -20.73 10.11 -9.05
N ARG A 460 -21.23 9.94 -10.28
CA ARG A 460 -20.56 10.33 -11.51
C ARG A 460 -21.35 11.44 -12.16
N VAL A 461 -20.63 12.48 -12.57
CA VAL A 461 -21.17 13.65 -13.27
C VAL A 461 -20.67 13.60 -14.71
N ASP A 462 -21.57 13.35 -15.65
CA ASP A 462 -21.26 13.31 -17.08
C ASP A 462 -21.63 14.65 -17.71
N VAL A 463 -20.63 15.37 -18.26
CA VAL A 463 -20.84 16.65 -18.94
C VAL A 463 -21.44 16.41 -20.33
N ILE A 464 -22.65 16.92 -20.56
CA ILE A 464 -23.43 16.76 -21.79
C ILE A 464 -23.09 17.85 -22.81
N SER A 465 -23.05 19.12 -22.38
CA SER A 465 -22.77 20.26 -23.26
C SER A 465 -21.88 21.30 -22.59
N ARG A 466 -21.19 22.07 -23.42
CA ARG A 466 -20.40 23.23 -23.01
C ARG A 466 -20.79 24.41 -23.89
N ASP A 467 -21.32 25.45 -23.26
CA ASP A 467 -21.78 26.66 -23.94
C ASP A 467 -21.08 27.89 -23.38
N ILE A 468 -20.97 28.93 -24.22
CA ILE A 468 -20.53 30.26 -23.77
C ILE A 468 -21.73 31.19 -23.80
N ILE A 469 -22.17 31.62 -22.62
CA ILE A 469 -23.32 32.50 -22.47
C ILE A 469 -22.85 33.95 -22.52
N LYS A 470 -23.20 34.64 -23.61
CA LYS A 470 -22.92 36.06 -23.80
C LYS A 470 -24.00 36.94 -23.15
N PRO A 471 -23.68 38.19 -22.77
CA PRO A 471 -24.69 39.12 -22.26
C PRO A 471 -25.77 39.40 -23.30
N SER A 472 -27.00 39.62 -22.84
CA SER A 472 -28.17 39.86 -23.72
C SER A 472 -28.10 41.18 -24.48
N SER A 473 -27.28 42.11 -24.01
CA SER A 473 -27.01 43.40 -24.64
C SER A 473 -25.53 43.74 -24.52
N PRO A 474 -24.94 44.44 -25.52
CA PRO A 474 -23.51 44.76 -25.51
C PRO A 474 -23.15 45.71 -24.36
N THR A 475 -21.94 45.55 -23.83
CA THR A 475 -21.39 46.46 -22.82
C THR A 475 -21.18 47.86 -23.43
N PRO A 476 -21.71 48.94 -22.81
CA PRO A 476 -21.50 50.30 -23.28
C PRO A 476 -20.01 50.67 -23.42
N ASN A 477 -19.66 51.49 -24.42
CA ASN A 477 -18.26 51.82 -24.72
C ASN A 477 -17.47 52.37 -23.51
N HIS A 478 -18.10 53.16 -22.64
CA HIS A 478 -17.46 53.71 -21.44
C HIS A 478 -17.24 52.68 -20.32
N LEU A 479 -17.82 51.48 -20.43
CA LEU A 479 -17.70 50.37 -19.46
C LEU A 479 -16.83 49.22 -19.98
N LYS A 480 -16.31 49.30 -21.21
CA LYS A 480 -15.49 48.22 -21.82
C LYS A 480 -14.19 47.94 -21.07
N LYS A 481 -13.70 48.89 -20.26
CA LYS A 481 -12.53 48.70 -19.42
C LYS A 481 -12.93 48.88 -17.96
N PHE A 482 -12.89 47.80 -17.21
CA PHE A 482 -13.12 47.83 -15.77
C PHE A 482 -11.79 47.79 -15.03
N GLN A 483 -11.50 48.81 -14.23
CA GLN A 483 -10.26 48.90 -13.48
C GLN A 483 -10.40 48.22 -12.12
N LEU A 484 -9.44 47.38 -11.73
CA LEU A 484 -9.43 46.74 -10.42
C LEU A 484 -8.98 47.74 -9.35
N SER A 485 -9.66 47.74 -8.21
CA SER A 485 -9.24 48.45 -7.00
C SER A 485 -8.04 47.77 -6.34
N LEU A 486 -7.35 48.48 -5.43
CA LEU A 486 -6.20 47.92 -4.70
C LEU A 486 -6.50 46.56 -4.03
N LEU A 487 -7.68 46.42 -3.41
CA LEU A 487 -8.08 45.16 -2.74
C LEU A 487 -8.25 44.00 -3.73
N GLU A 488 -8.76 44.29 -4.92
CA GLU A 488 -8.96 43.31 -5.98
C GLU A 488 -7.64 42.92 -6.65
N GLN A 489 -6.71 43.87 -6.81
CA GLN A 489 -5.34 43.61 -7.27
C GLN A 489 -4.59 42.71 -6.28
N LEU A 490 -4.71 42.96 -4.97
CA LEU A 490 -4.09 42.17 -3.91
C LEU A 490 -4.82 40.86 -3.61
N GLY A 491 -6.05 40.69 -4.09
CA GLY A 491 -6.84 39.48 -3.92
C GLY A 491 -6.23 38.29 -4.67
N PRO A 492 -6.46 37.04 -4.22
CA PRO A 492 -5.87 35.86 -4.84
C PRO A 492 -6.56 35.53 -6.19
N THR A 493 -5.81 34.95 -7.13
CA THR A 493 -6.32 34.51 -8.45
C THR A 493 -6.95 33.13 -8.35
N ILE A 494 -7.96 32.98 -7.49
CA ILE A 494 -8.71 31.74 -7.28
C ILE A 494 -10.20 31.97 -7.51
N PHE A 495 -10.96 30.90 -7.77
CA PHE A 495 -12.42 30.96 -7.83
C PHE A 495 -13.03 30.67 -6.46
N GLY A 496 -14.12 31.35 -6.13
CA GLY A 496 -14.99 31.04 -5.00
C GLY A 496 -16.14 30.15 -5.46
N PRO A 497 -16.10 28.82 -5.22
CA PRO A 497 -17.15 27.91 -5.66
C PRO A 497 -18.34 27.91 -4.69
N MET A 498 -19.56 27.79 -5.23
CA MET A 498 -20.78 27.51 -4.47
C MET A 498 -21.67 26.55 -5.26
N VAL A 499 -22.36 25.64 -4.57
CA VAL A 499 -23.31 24.70 -5.16
C VAL A 499 -24.67 24.83 -4.48
N PHE A 500 -25.72 25.02 -5.28
CA PHE A 500 -27.10 25.18 -4.81
C PHE A 500 -27.94 23.99 -5.28
N PHE A 501 -28.56 23.29 -4.36
CA PHE A 501 -29.36 22.09 -4.64
C PHE A 501 -30.86 22.40 -4.61
N TYR A 502 -31.60 21.95 -5.61
CA TYR A 502 -33.04 22.15 -5.76
C TYR A 502 -33.75 20.81 -5.93
N SER A 503 -34.88 20.64 -5.25
CA SER A 503 -35.75 19.48 -5.44
C SER A 503 -36.34 19.46 -6.85
N GLY A 504 -36.55 18.25 -7.38
CA GLY A 504 -37.22 18.08 -8.66
C GLY A 504 -38.63 18.67 -8.67
N ASN A 505 -38.97 19.35 -9.76
CA ASN A 505 -40.30 19.88 -9.99
C ASN A 505 -40.90 19.21 -11.23
N ASN A 506 -41.75 18.21 -11.03
CA ASN A 506 -42.38 17.41 -12.09
C ASN A 506 -43.23 18.23 -13.08
N ARG A 507 -43.48 19.52 -12.80
CA ARG A 507 -44.29 20.40 -13.67
C ARG A 507 -43.49 21.03 -14.81
N ILE A 508 -42.17 21.09 -14.73
CA ILE A 508 -41.32 21.75 -15.73
C ILE A 508 -40.30 20.72 -16.24
N LYS A 509 -40.17 20.59 -17.56
CA LYS A 509 -39.19 19.66 -18.15
C LYS A 509 -37.76 20.18 -17.93
N PRO A 510 -36.76 19.30 -17.70
CA PRO A 510 -35.36 19.70 -17.53
C PRO A 510 -34.83 20.61 -18.65
N ALA A 511 -35.17 20.31 -19.90
CA ALA A 511 -34.79 21.12 -21.06
C ALA A 511 -35.35 22.56 -21.00
N GLU A 512 -36.58 22.74 -20.51
CA GLU A 512 -37.18 24.08 -20.33
C GLU A 512 -36.50 24.84 -19.19
N GLN A 513 -36.17 24.16 -18.09
CA GLN A 513 -35.42 24.75 -16.98
C GLN A 513 -34.03 25.21 -17.43
N LEU A 514 -33.33 24.38 -18.21
CA LEU A 514 -32.03 24.70 -18.77
C LEU A 514 -32.07 25.92 -19.70
N GLN A 515 -33.01 25.96 -20.65
CA GLN A 515 -33.15 27.09 -21.56
C GLN A 515 -33.46 28.38 -20.80
N LYS A 516 -34.32 28.29 -19.78
CA LYS A 516 -34.64 29.40 -18.88
C LYS A 516 -33.40 29.88 -18.11
N LEU A 517 -32.56 28.97 -17.60
CA LEU A 517 -31.30 29.31 -16.92
C LEU A 517 -30.31 30.02 -17.85
N LYS A 518 -30.10 29.49 -19.06
CA LYS A 518 -29.19 30.09 -20.05
C LYS A 518 -29.64 31.48 -20.45
N LYS A 519 -30.94 31.66 -20.72
CA LYS A 519 -31.54 32.97 -21.05
C LYS A 519 -31.42 33.96 -19.89
N SER A 520 -31.80 33.56 -18.67
CA SER A 520 -31.72 34.47 -17.52
C SER A 520 -30.28 34.79 -17.13
N LEU A 521 -29.32 33.88 -17.40
CA LEU A 521 -27.89 34.15 -17.21
C LEU A 521 -27.40 35.22 -18.19
N SER A 522 -27.78 35.11 -19.46
CA SER A 522 -27.47 36.11 -20.48
C SER A 522 -27.98 37.51 -20.08
N GLU A 523 -29.20 37.61 -19.57
CA GLU A 523 -29.77 38.87 -19.05
C GLU A 523 -29.05 39.35 -17.77
N THR A 524 -28.64 38.43 -16.90
CA THR A 524 -27.90 38.78 -15.68
C THR A 524 -26.51 39.34 -16.01
N LEU A 525 -25.83 38.76 -17.01
CA LEU A 525 -24.51 39.21 -17.46
C LEU A 525 -24.53 40.62 -18.05
N THR A 526 -25.66 41.10 -18.58
CA THR A 526 -25.81 42.51 -18.95
C THR A 526 -25.63 43.44 -17.75
N HIS A 527 -26.18 43.06 -16.59
CA HIS A 527 -26.04 43.86 -15.36
C HIS A 527 -24.67 43.65 -14.69
N PHE A 528 -24.16 42.42 -14.73
CA PHE A 528 -22.86 42.03 -14.20
C PHE A 528 -21.80 41.97 -15.30
N TYR A 529 -21.73 43.03 -16.10
CA TYR A 529 -20.92 43.08 -17.32
C TYR A 529 -19.44 42.67 -17.16
N PRO A 530 -18.74 42.94 -16.04
CA PRO A 530 -17.35 42.51 -15.94
C PRO A 530 -17.21 40.98 -15.90
N LEU A 531 -18.21 40.24 -15.42
CA LEU A 531 -18.17 38.77 -15.38
C LEU A 531 -18.20 38.12 -16.77
N ALA A 532 -18.66 38.85 -17.80
CA ALA A 532 -18.62 38.41 -19.20
C ALA A 532 -17.28 38.77 -19.90
N GLY A 533 -16.35 39.43 -19.21
CA GLY A 533 -15.08 39.89 -19.75
C GLY A 533 -13.91 38.90 -19.60
N ARG A 534 -12.69 39.41 -19.80
CA ARG A 534 -11.43 38.69 -19.56
C ARG A 534 -10.48 39.52 -18.72
N LEU A 535 -9.87 38.89 -17.72
CA LEU A 535 -8.85 39.52 -16.88
C LEU A 535 -7.61 39.86 -17.71
N LYS A 536 -7.12 41.10 -17.62
CA LYS A 536 -5.90 41.60 -18.26
C LYS A 536 -4.85 41.88 -17.19
N GLY A 537 -3.91 40.94 -17.06
CA GLY A 537 -2.89 40.96 -16.00
C GLY A 537 -3.55 40.99 -14.62
N ASN A 538 -3.01 41.82 -13.72
CA ASN A 538 -3.56 42.02 -12.38
C ASN A 538 -4.10 43.45 -12.17
N ILE A 539 -4.55 44.11 -13.25
CA ILE A 539 -4.80 45.56 -13.24
C ILE A 539 -6.22 45.91 -13.69
N SER A 540 -6.74 45.20 -14.69
CA SER A 540 -8.06 45.52 -15.25
C SER A 540 -8.73 44.29 -15.86
N ILE A 541 -10.03 44.44 -16.14
CA ILE A 541 -10.84 43.49 -16.86
C ILE A 541 -11.26 44.14 -18.18
N ASP A 542 -11.03 43.42 -19.28
CA ASP A 542 -11.52 43.75 -20.60
C ASP A 542 -12.96 43.23 -20.73
N CYS A 543 -13.94 44.12 -20.60
CA CYS A 543 -15.37 43.83 -20.68
C CYS A 543 -15.81 43.74 -22.16
N ASN A 544 -15.31 42.71 -22.84
CA ASN A 544 -15.43 42.49 -24.26
C ASN A 544 -16.61 41.56 -24.66
N ASP A 545 -17.54 41.32 -23.75
CA ASP A 545 -18.72 40.47 -23.97
C ASP A 545 -18.39 39.03 -24.44
N SER A 546 -17.20 38.53 -24.11
CA SER A 546 -16.79 37.16 -24.45
C SER A 546 -17.66 36.10 -23.80
N GLY A 547 -18.39 36.45 -22.73
CA GLY A 547 -19.36 35.59 -22.06
C GLY A 547 -18.74 34.69 -20.98
N ALA A 548 -19.62 33.98 -20.29
CA ALA A 548 -19.30 33.04 -19.22
C ALA A 548 -19.46 31.60 -19.69
N ASP A 549 -18.61 30.70 -19.20
CA ASP A 549 -18.73 29.28 -19.53
C ASP A 549 -19.90 28.67 -18.74
N PHE A 550 -20.69 27.88 -19.43
CA PHE A 550 -21.85 27.19 -18.88
C PHE A 550 -21.80 25.72 -19.27
N LEU A 551 -21.78 24.84 -18.27
CA LEU A 551 -21.79 23.39 -18.45
C LEU A 551 -23.17 22.83 -18.15
N GLU A 552 -23.62 21.93 -19.01
CA GLU A 552 -24.75 21.05 -18.73
C GLU A 552 -24.19 19.67 -18.37
N ALA A 553 -24.69 19.08 -17.29
CA ALA A 553 -24.27 17.77 -16.83
C ALA A 553 -25.44 16.90 -16.35
N GLU A 554 -25.29 15.59 -16.44
CA GLU A 554 -26.18 14.60 -15.85
C GLU A 554 -25.47 13.87 -14.71
N VAL A 555 -26.22 13.57 -13.65
CA VAL A 555 -25.74 12.87 -12.46
C VAL A 555 -26.47 11.54 -12.36
N ASN A 556 -25.71 10.44 -12.42
CA ASN A 556 -26.20 9.05 -12.42
C ASN A 556 -26.67 8.53 -11.05
N SER A 557 -27.24 9.41 -10.23
CA SER A 557 -27.60 9.15 -8.84
C SER A 557 -28.76 10.06 -8.45
N PRO A 558 -29.65 9.65 -7.53
CA PRO A 558 -30.63 10.55 -6.97
C PRO A 558 -29.96 11.55 -6.01
N LEU A 559 -30.48 12.78 -5.95
CA LEU A 559 -29.96 13.82 -5.04
C LEU A 559 -29.95 13.35 -3.57
N SER A 560 -30.88 12.48 -3.18
CA SER A 560 -30.95 11.93 -1.83
C SER A 560 -29.67 11.17 -1.43
N SER A 561 -29.05 10.44 -2.35
CA SER A 561 -27.82 9.70 -2.03
C SER A 561 -26.66 10.63 -1.67
N LEU A 562 -26.57 11.78 -2.36
CA LEU A 562 -25.58 12.83 -2.04
C LEU A 562 -25.88 13.49 -0.70
N LEU A 563 -27.16 13.84 -0.46
CA LEU A 563 -27.58 14.51 0.77
C LEU A 563 -27.56 13.60 2.00
N GLN A 564 -27.52 12.28 1.83
CA GLN A 564 -27.39 11.31 2.91
C GLN A 564 -26.03 11.44 3.61
N GLU A 565 -24.96 11.51 2.83
CA GLU A 565 -23.59 11.67 3.34
C GLU A 565 -22.79 12.63 2.45
N PRO A 566 -22.97 13.95 2.62
CA PRO A 566 -22.28 14.92 1.78
C PRO A 566 -20.78 14.88 2.02
N SER A 567 -19.99 14.96 0.93
CA SER A 567 -18.54 15.07 0.97
C SER A 567 -18.04 16.22 0.09
N SER A 568 -16.89 16.79 0.44
CA SER A 568 -16.28 17.87 -0.34
C SER A 568 -15.98 17.43 -1.79
N ASP A 569 -15.59 16.17 -1.97
CA ASP A 569 -15.30 15.57 -3.28
C ASP A 569 -16.54 15.46 -4.17
N SER A 570 -17.68 15.09 -3.55
CA SER A 570 -18.98 15.07 -4.22
C SER A 570 -19.38 16.47 -4.68
N LEU A 571 -19.14 17.50 -3.86
CA LEU A 571 -19.40 18.90 -4.23
C LEU A 571 -18.47 19.40 -5.35
N GLN A 572 -17.21 18.95 -5.37
CA GLN A 572 -16.22 19.35 -6.36
C GLN A 572 -16.56 18.87 -7.78
N GLN A 573 -17.25 17.73 -7.92
CA GLN A 573 -17.71 17.24 -9.23
C GLN A 573 -18.90 18.05 -9.79
N LEU A 574 -19.59 18.81 -8.94
CA LEU A 574 -20.76 19.61 -9.30
C LEU A 574 -20.42 21.07 -9.64
N ILE A 575 -19.13 21.38 -9.73
CA ILE A 575 -18.62 22.67 -10.20
C ILE A 575 -17.79 22.51 -11.48
N PRO A 576 -17.76 23.52 -12.37
CA PRO A 576 -16.94 23.50 -13.57
C PRO A 576 -15.46 23.28 -13.26
N THR A 577 -14.90 22.13 -13.66
CA THR A 577 -13.55 21.68 -13.24
C THR A 577 -12.39 22.17 -14.12
N SER A 578 -12.53 23.30 -14.83
CA SER A 578 -11.42 23.82 -15.64
C SER A 578 -10.59 24.83 -14.83
N VAL A 579 -9.68 24.37 -13.97
CA VAL A 579 -8.79 25.29 -13.20
C VAL A 579 -7.33 25.21 -13.65
N ASP A 580 -6.93 24.25 -14.47
CA ASP A 580 -5.50 24.01 -14.75
C ASP A 580 -4.97 24.59 -16.08
N SER A 581 -5.77 25.35 -16.83
CA SER A 581 -5.28 26.02 -18.06
C SER A 581 -4.95 27.51 -17.85
N ILE A 582 -3.97 28.03 -18.58
CA ILE A 582 -3.62 29.46 -18.58
C ILE A 582 -4.82 30.31 -19.06
N GLU A 583 -5.62 29.78 -20.01
CA GLU A 583 -6.82 30.46 -20.49
C GLU A 583 -7.91 30.58 -19.41
N THR A 584 -8.05 29.60 -18.52
CA THR A 584 -9.02 29.63 -17.41
C THR A 584 -8.68 30.65 -16.33
N ARG A 585 -7.39 31.02 -16.18
CA ARG A 585 -6.98 32.09 -15.26
C ARG A 585 -7.48 33.48 -15.66
N THR A 586 -7.87 33.66 -16.93
CA THR A 586 -8.43 34.93 -17.42
C THR A 586 -9.96 35.03 -17.32
N ARG A 587 -10.64 33.93 -17.02
CA ARG A 587 -12.11 33.86 -16.91
C ARG A 587 -12.56 34.32 -15.53
N LEU A 588 -13.79 34.85 -15.46
CA LEU A 588 -14.32 35.46 -14.23
C LEU A 588 -15.56 34.75 -13.68
N LEU A 589 -16.32 34.05 -14.52
CA LEU A 589 -17.49 33.27 -14.14
C LEU A 589 -17.52 31.95 -14.91
N LEU A 590 -17.74 30.87 -14.17
CA LEU A 590 -18.09 29.54 -14.69
C LEU A 590 -19.37 29.08 -13.98
N ALA A 591 -20.29 28.47 -14.71
CA ALA A 591 -21.51 27.89 -14.15
C ALA A 591 -21.72 26.45 -14.66
N GLN A 592 -22.37 25.62 -13.85
CA GLN A 592 -22.77 24.27 -14.20
C GLN A 592 -24.17 24.00 -13.71
N ALA A 593 -25.04 23.50 -14.60
CA ALA A 593 -26.33 22.92 -14.23
C ALA A 593 -26.22 21.39 -14.32
N SER A 594 -26.39 20.71 -13.19
CA SER A 594 -26.31 19.25 -13.10
C SER A 594 -27.69 18.67 -12.77
N PHE A 595 -28.23 17.81 -13.62
CA PHE A 595 -29.54 17.18 -13.43
C PHE A 595 -29.39 15.76 -12.89
N PHE A 596 -30.09 15.43 -11.80
CA PHE A 596 -30.08 14.11 -11.16
C PHE A 596 -31.16 13.20 -11.76
N GLU A 597 -30.97 11.88 -11.72
CA GLU A 597 -31.96 10.90 -12.19
C GLU A 597 -33.36 11.07 -11.56
N CYS A 598 -33.42 11.58 -10.32
CA CYS A 598 -34.66 11.85 -9.62
C CYS A 598 -35.36 13.16 -10.03
N GLY A 599 -34.87 13.84 -11.08
CA GLY A 599 -35.40 15.12 -11.57
C GLY A 599 -34.98 16.35 -10.76
N SER A 600 -34.19 16.17 -9.70
CA SER A 600 -33.58 17.27 -8.92
C SER A 600 -32.42 17.91 -9.69
N MET A 601 -31.98 19.09 -9.25
CA MET A 601 -30.93 19.84 -9.92
C MET A 601 -29.93 20.45 -8.94
N ALA A 602 -28.65 20.48 -9.32
CA ALA A 602 -27.62 21.30 -8.68
C ALA A 602 -27.14 22.41 -9.63
N ILE A 603 -27.02 23.63 -9.12
CA ILE A 603 -26.42 24.76 -9.81
C ILE A 603 -25.09 25.07 -9.13
N GLY A 604 -23.98 24.73 -9.79
CA GLY A 604 -22.63 25.10 -9.38
C GLY A 604 -22.20 26.41 -10.02
N VAL A 605 -21.59 27.30 -9.24
CA VAL A 605 -21.00 28.55 -9.73
C VAL A 605 -19.60 28.75 -9.19
N CYS A 606 -18.69 29.20 -10.04
CA CYS A 606 -17.33 29.58 -9.68
C CYS A 606 -17.11 31.02 -10.16
N ILE A 607 -16.93 31.95 -9.22
CA ILE A 607 -16.65 33.36 -9.55
C ILE A 607 -15.25 33.74 -9.05
N SER A 608 -14.48 34.44 -9.88
CA SER A 608 -13.11 34.84 -9.54
C SER A 608 -13.09 35.77 -8.33
N HIS A 609 -12.24 35.45 -7.34
CA HIS A 609 -11.97 36.30 -6.19
C HIS A 609 -11.21 37.59 -6.56
N LYS A 610 -10.81 37.78 -7.82
CA LYS A 610 -10.39 39.09 -8.33
C LYS A 610 -11.51 40.12 -8.38
N LEU A 611 -12.77 39.69 -8.46
CA LEU A 611 -13.93 40.60 -8.58
C LEU A 611 -15.00 40.35 -7.51
N ALA A 612 -15.06 39.17 -6.90
CA ALA A 612 -16.16 38.81 -6.03
C ALA A 612 -15.69 38.19 -4.71
N ASP A 613 -16.26 38.66 -3.61
CA ASP A 613 -16.33 37.92 -2.35
C ASP A 613 -17.67 37.17 -2.22
N ALA A 614 -17.85 36.42 -1.13
CA ALA A 614 -19.06 35.64 -0.89
C ALA A 614 -20.36 36.48 -0.89
N THR A 615 -20.30 37.76 -0.49
CA THR A 615 -21.46 38.66 -0.60
C THR A 615 -21.77 38.99 -2.06
N SER A 616 -20.74 39.27 -2.87
CA SER A 616 -20.89 39.54 -4.30
C SER A 616 -21.43 38.32 -5.05
N ILE A 617 -20.94 37.12 -4.72
CA ILE A 617 -21.44 35.85 -5.28
C ILE A 617 -22.91 35.64 -4.90
N GLY A 618 -23.25 35.86 -3.62
CA GLY A 618 -24.64 35.78 -3.16
C GLY A 618 -25.56 36.78 -3.86
N LEU A 619 -25.10 38.02 -4.11
CA LEU A 619 -25.88 39.02 -4.84
C LEU A 619 -26.08 38.63 -6.31
N PHE A 620 -25.04 38.11 -6.95
CA PHE A 620 -25.12 37.58 -8.32
C PHE A 620 -26.17 36.46 -8.40
N MET A 621 -26.10 35.47 -7.50
CA MET A 621 -27.05 34.36 -7.47
C MET A 621 -28.48 34.82 -7.25
N LYS A 622 -28.73 35.74 -6.31
CA LYS A 622 -30.07 36.32 -6.09
C LYS A 622 -30.57 37.09 -7.30
N SER A 623 -29.70 37.84 -7.98
CA SER A 623 -30.06 38.59 -9.19
C SER A 623 -30.42 37.65 -10.33
N TRP A 624 -29.61 36.60 -10.54
CA TRP A 624 -29.86 35.59 -11.57
C TRP A 624 -31.18 34.85 -11.33
N ALA A 625 -31.43 34.47 -10.08
CA ALA A 625 -32.67 33.83 -9.66
C ALA A 625 -33.89 34.76 -9.82
N ALA A 626 -33.78 36.04 -9.47
CA ALA A 626 -34.85 37.03 -9.65
C ALA A 626 -35.19 37.29 -11.12
N ILE A 627 -34.17 37.39 -11.98
CA ILE A 627 -34.36 37.52 -13.43
C ILE A 627 -35.01 36.25 -13.99
N SER A 628 -34.56 35.07 -13.59
CA SER A 628 -35.17 33.81 -14.03
C SER A 628 -36.63 33.70 -13.59
N SER A 629 -36.94 33.94 -12.32
CA SER A 629 -38.29 33.76 -11.78
C SER A 629 -39.28 34.85 -12.19
N ARG A 630 -38.85 36.11 -12.24
CA ARG A 630 -39.73 37.29 -12.37
C ARG A 630 -39.45 38.14 -13.62
N GLY A 631 -38.41 37.82 -14.39
CA GLY A 631 -38.00 38.62 -15.55
C GLY A 631 -37.42 39.99 -15.20
N SER A 632 -37.03 40.23 -13.93
CA SER A 632 -36.51 41.54 -13.52
C SER A 632 -35.62 41.48 -12.29
N ILE A 633 -34.54 42.25 -12.32
CA ILE A 633 -33.63 42.46 -11.18
C ILE A 633 -34.15 43.49 -10.15
N LYS A 634 -35.25 44.22 -10.44
CA LYS A 634 -35.71 45.36 -9.64
C LYS A 634 -35.91 45.05 -8.15
N THR A 635 -36.29 43.81 -7.81
CA THR A 635 -36.51 43.39 -6.41
C THR A 635 -35.21 43.19 -5.62
N VAL A 636 -34.09 42.98 -6.30
CA VAL A 636 -32.75 42.84 -5.69
C VAL A 636 -31.98 44.16 -5.77
N GLY A 637 -32.24 44.94 -6.82
CA GLY A 637 -31.55 46.19 -7.13
C GLY A 637 -30.31 45.96 -8.01
N ALA A 638 -29.90 47.00 -8.75
CA ALA A 638 -28.79 46.90 -9.69
C ALA A 638 -27.43 46.76 -8.95
N PRO A 639 -26.47 45.99 -9.49
CA PRO A 639 -25.11 45.94 -8.96
C PRO A 639 -24.41 47.29 -9.13
N VAL A 640 -23.60 47.65 -8.14
CA VAL A 640 -22.82 48.89 -8.13
C VAL A 640 -21.33 48.54 -8.18
N PHE A 641 -20.59 49.13 -9.10
CA PHE A 641 -19.16 48.88 -9.28
C PHE A 641 -18.34 50.14 -8.96
N ASP A 642 -18.17 50.43 -7.67
CA ASP A 642 -17.59 51.69 -7.18
C ASP A 642 -16.38 51.53 -6.25
N THR A 643 -15.80 50.31 -6.20
CA THR A 643 -14.67 49.97 -5.31
C THR A 643 -13.47 50.89 -5.51
N VAL A 644 -13.16 51.24 -6.76
CA VAL A 644 -12.05 52.13 -7.15
C VAL A 644 -12.16 53.54 -6.55
N LYS A 645 -13.37 54.02 -6.24
CA LYS A 645 -13.57 55.34 -5.62
C LYS A 645 -13.03 55.40 -4.19
N ILE A 646 -13.08 54.27 -3.49
CA ILE A 646 -12.69 54.16 -2.07
C ILE A 646 -11.28 53.57 -1.94
N PHE A 647 -10.94 52.63 -2.81
CA PHE A 647 -9.63 51.99 -2.88
C PHE A 647 -9.01 52.21 -4.27
N PRO A 648 -8.30 53.35 -4.47
CA PRO A 648 -7.61 53.61 -5.71
C PRO A 648 -6.64 52.47 -6.04
N PRO A 649 -6.39 52.16 -7.33
CA PRO A 649 -5.49 51.08 -7.73
C PRO A 649 -4.06 51.38 -7.29
N GLY A 650 -3.32 50.35 -6.87
CA GLY A 650 -1.90 50.46 -6.56
C GLY A 650 -1.03 50.53 -7.82
N ASN A 651 0.16 51.11 -7.68
CA ASN A 651 1.17 51.20 -8.74
C ASN A 651 1.92 49.88 -8.89
N PHE A 652 1.27 48.84 -9.42
CA PHE A 652 1.88 47.57 -9.77
C PHE A 652 2.16 47.53 -11.28
N SER A 653 3.37 47.19 -11.72
CA SER A 653 3.65 46.98 -13.15
C SER A 653 3.08 45.63 -13.62
N GLU A 654 2.87 45.48 -14.94
CA GLU A 654 2.48 44.18 -15.53
C GLU A 654 3.55 43.07 -15.33
N THR A 655 4.79 43.44 -15.02
CA THR A 655 5.97 42.56 -14.97
C THR A 655 6.47 42.26 -13.55
N SER A 656 6.05 43.01 -12.54
CA SER A 656 6.39 42.74 -11.14
C SER A 656 5.28 41.89 -10.50
N PRO A 657 5.56 40.63 -10.11
CA PRO A 657 4.59 39.87 -9.34
C PRO A 657 4.31 40.60 -8.03
N VAL A 658 3.03 40.72 -7.67
CA VAL A 658 2.65 41.01 -6.28
C VAL A 658 3.33 39.95 -5.41
N PRO A 659 3.85 40.28 -4.21
CA PRO A 659 4.34 39.29 -3.26
C PRO A 659 3.17 38.49 -2.67
N VAL A 660 2.39 37.83 -3.52
CA VAL A 660 1.51 36.75 -3.11
C VAL A 660 2.41 35.53 -3.09
N VAL A 661 2.87 35.18 -1.89
CA VAL A 661 3.40 33.84 -1.63
C VAL A 661 2.24 32.90 -1.93
N GLU A 662 2.18 32.35 -3.15
CA GLU A 662 1.32 31.20 -3.44
C GLU A 662 1.89 30.06 -2.58
N PRO A 663 1.20 29.62 -1.52
CA PRO A 663 1.71 28.54 -0.68
C PRO A 663 1.84 27.32 -1.59
N GLU A 664 3.00 26.66 -1.62
CA GLU A 664 3.15 25.37 -2.27
C GLU A 664 2.07 24.42 -1.71
N ILE A 665 1.05 24.15 -2.52
CA ILE A 665 -0.10 23.36 -2.10
C ILE A 665 0.35 21.90 -2.08
N MET A 666 0.76 21.41 -0.91
CA MET A 666 0.87 19.97 -0.68
C MET A 666 -0.54 19.35 -0.63
N MET A 667 -1.10 19.02 -1.81
CA MET A 667 -2.48 18.54 -1.98
C MET A 667 -2.78 17.16 -1.36
N ASN A 668 -1.80 16.49 -0.75
CA ASN A 668 -1.84 15.02 -0.65
C ASN A 668 -2.12 14.44 0.75
N GLN A 669 -2.43 15.24 1.78
CA GLN A 669 -2.58 14.72 3.17
C GLN A 669 -3.68 15.35 4.04
N THR A 670 -4.54 16.22 3.49
CA THR A 670 -5.59 16.92 4.26
C THR A 670 -6.96 16.27 4.07
N LEU A 671 -7.71 16.13 5.17
CA LEU A 671 -9.11 15.70 5.18
C LEU A 671 -10.02 16.90 5.40
N SER A 672 -11.15 16.92 4.68
CA SER A 672 -12.23 17.88 4.89
C SER A 672 -13.44 17.18 5.50
N LYS A 673 -13.86 17.59 6.70
CA LYS A 673 -15.06 17.04 7.35
C LYS A 673 -16.05 18.15 7.72
N ARG A 674 -17.33 17.79 7.69
CA ARG A 674 -18.46 18.69 7.94
C ARG A 674 -19.01 18.47 9.34
N PHE A 675 -19.19 19.55 10.08
CA PHE A 675 -19.75 19.58 11.43
C PHE A 675 -20.96 20.51 11.45
N VAL A 676 -22.09 20.04 11.95
CA VAL A 676 -23.34 20.82 11.98
C VAL A 676 -23.70 21.15 13.41
N PHE A 677 -23.89 22.43 13.66
CA PHE A 677 -24.35 23.00 14.92
C PHE A 677 -25.79 23.46 14.74
N ASP A 678 -26.74 22.78 15.37
CA ASP A 678 -28.14 23.22 15.36
C ASP A 678 -28.34 24.48 16.24
N SER A 679 -29.51 25.11 16.11
CA SER A 679 -29.79 26.37 16.80
C SER A 679 -29.77 26.25 18.32
N LEU A 680 -30.20 25.12 18.91
CA LEU A 680 -30.22 24.92 20.36
C LEU A 680 -28.81 24.69 20.88
N SER A 681 -28.02 23.87 20.17
CA SER A 681 -26.61 23.65 20.48
C SER A 681 -25.81 24.96 20.45
N ILE A 682 -26.08 25.85 19.49
CA ILE A 682 -25.44 27.16 19.42
C ILE A 682 -25.86 28.05 20.60
N GLN A 683 -27.13 28.06 21.00
CA GLN A 683 -27.58 28.83 22.17
C GLN A 683 -26.89 28.36 23.45
N ALA A 684 -26.80 27.03 23.65
CA ALA A 684 -26.07 26.44 24.77
C ALA A 684 -24.57 26.79 24.72
N LEU A 685 -23.96 26.76 23.53
CA LEU A 685 -22.57 27.14 23.34
C LEU A 685 -22.33 28.63 23.62
N GLN A 686 -23.24 29.51 23.18
CA GLN A 686 -23.17 30.95 23.46
C GLN A 686 -23.29 31.23 24.97
N ALA A 687 -24.19 30.52 25.67
CA ALA A 687 -24.31 30.63 27.12
C ALA A 687 -23.04 30.17 27.83
N LYS A 688 -22.46 29.03 27.42
CA LYS A 688 -21.18 28.51 27.94
C LYS A 688 -20.01 29.45 27.65
N ALA A 689 -20.01 30.09 26.48
CA ALA A 689 -18.96 31.01 26.04
C ALA A 689 -19.07 32.42 26.63
N SER A 690 -20.20 32.75 27.27
CA SER A 690 -20.43 34.05 27.89
C SER A 690 -19.48 34.27 29.07
N SER A 691 -18.98 35.49 29.20
CA SER A 691 -18.12 35.92 30.32
C SER A 691 -18.39 37.37 30.68
N PHE A 692 -17.83 37.85 31.78
CA PHE A 692 -17.93 39.25 32.19
C PHE A 692 -17.45 40.22 31.09
N GLU A 693 -16.42 39.85 30.34
CA GLU A 693 -15.87 40.64 29.24
C GLU A 693 -16.73 40.55 27.96
N VAL A 694 -17.40 39.42 27.74
CA VAL A 694 -18.27 39.17 26.57
C VAL A 694 -19.58 38.54 27.03
N ASN A 695 -20.51 39.37 27.50
CA ASN A 695 -21.82 38.92 28.00
C ASN A 695 -22.71 38.27 26.93
N GLN A 696 -22.51 38.60 25.64
CA GLN A 696 -23.27 38.05 24.52
C GLN A 696 -22.35 37.74 23.33
N PRO A 697 -21.73 36.55 23.31
CA PRO A 697 -20.98 36.06 22.15
C PRO A 697 -21.90 35.91 20.94
N THR A 698 -21.43 36.24 19.74
CA THR A 698 -22.19 35.93 18.51
C THR A 698 -22.07 34.45 18.17
N ARG A 699 -23.04 33.90 17.40
CA ARG A 699 -23.01 32.50 16.93
C ARG A 699 -21.66 32.12 16.30
N VAL A 700 -21.17 32.99 15.41
CA VAL A 700 -19.90 32.78 14.70
C VAL A 700 -18.70 32.84 15.64
N GLU A 701 -18.68 33.76 16.61
CA GLU A 701 -17.59 33.82 17.61
C GLU A 701 -17.53 32.58 18.49
N ALA A 702 -18.69 32.11 18.98
CA ALA A 702 -18.78 30.94 19.84
C ALA A 702 -18.35 29.66 19.09
N VAL A 703 -18.85 29.45 17.87
CA VAL A 703 -18.47 28.28 17.03
C VAL A 703 -16.99 28.36 16.63
N SER A 704 -16.50 29.54 16.23
CA SER A 704 -15.09 29.69 15.82
C SER A 704 -14.14 29.43 16.98
N ALA A 705 -14.46 29.93 18.18
CA ALA A 705 -13.67 29.69 19.38
C ALA A 705 -13.63 28.21 19.77
N LEU A 706 -14.75 27.49 19.66
CA LEU A 706 -14.80 26.05 19.94
C LEU A 706 -13.97 25.25 18.93
N ILE A 707 -14.16 25.48 17.64
CA ILE A 707 -13.38 24.80 16.58
C ILE A 707 -11.90 25.10 16.77
N TRP A 708 -11.53 26.36 17.02
CA TRP A 708 -10.14 26.74 17.24
C TRP A 708 -9.53 26.04 18.46
N LYS A 709 -10.25 26.02 19.59
CA LYS A 709 -9.85 25.31 20.80
C LYS A 709 -9.58 23.83 20.53
N THR A 710 -10.50 23.17 19.83
CA THR A 710 -10.41 21.73 19.54
C THR A 710 -9.27 21.45 18.55
N ALA A 711 -9.08 22.29 17.53
CA ALA A 711 -7.98 22.16 16.58
C ALA A 711 -6.62 22.34 17.26
N MET A 712 -6.45 23.37 18.10
CA MET A 712 -5.25 23.57 18.92
C MET A 712 -4.94 22.34 19.79
N LYS A 713 -5.97 21.75 20.41
CA LYS A 713 -5.82 20.54 21.21
C LYS A 713 -5.33 19.36 20.36
N ALA A 714 -5.93 19.13 19.20
CA ALA A 714 -5.54 18.06 18.28
C ALA A 714 -4.10 18.23 17.77
N THR A 715 -3.74 19.42 17.28
CA THR A 715 -2.38 19.72 16.79
C THR A 715 -1.32 19.60 17.90
N ARG A 716 -1.64 20.00 19.14
CA ARG A 716 -0.75 19.81 20.28
C ARG A 716 -0.52 18.32 20.57
N THR A 717 -1.56 17.50 20.51
CA THR A 717 -1.45 16.06 20.76
C THR A 717 -0.62 15.36 19.68
N VAL A 718 -0.77 15.76 18.41
CA VAL A 718 0.00 15.17 17.30
C VAL A 718 1.44 15.66 17.27
N SER A 719 1.66 16.97 17.38
CA SER A 719 3.01 17.55 17.23
C SER A 719 3.89 17.36 18.46
N GLY A 720 3.30 17.15 19.64
CA GLY A 720 4.03 17.12 20.92
C GLY A 720 4.63 18.47 21.33
N THR A 721 4.45 19.52 20.52
CA THR A 721 5.01 20.85 20.77
C THR A 721 3.95 21.82 21.25
N LEU A 722 4.37 22.73 22.14
CA LEU A 722 3.56 23.84 22.62
C LEU A 722 3.91 25.07 21.79
N LYS A 723 3.03 25.43 20.86
CA LYS A 723 3.14 26.65 20.05
C LYS A 723 1.97 27.58 20.33
N PRO A 724 2.17 28.90 20.35
CA PRO A 724 1.06 29.83 20.33
C PRO A 724 0.26 29.65 19.04
N SER A 725 -1.05 29.87 19.10
CA SER A 725 -1.92 29.74 17.93
C SER A 725 -2.48 31.09 17.49
N ILE A 726 -2.63 31.26 16.19
CA ILE A 726 -3.22 32.44 15.57
C ILE A 726 -4.44 32.02 14.77
N LEU A 727 -5.57 32.70 15.00
CA LEU A 727 -6.77 32.58 14.20
C LEU A 727 -6.96 33.86 13.38
N ALA A 728 -6.89 33.73 12.06
CA ALA A 728 -7.16 34.80 11.10
C ALA A 728 -8.59 34.68 10.57
N ASN A 729 -9.47 35.61 10.94
CA ASN A 729 -10.83 35.68 10.43
C ASN A 729 -10.91 36.63 9.23
N SER A 730 -11.57 36.18 8.17
CA SER A 730 -12.03 37.08 7.11
C SER A 730 -13.19 37.97 7.61
N ALA A 731 -13.18 39.24 7.20
CA ALA A 731 -14.19 40.22 7.54
C ALA A 731 -14.55 41.09 6.33
N SER A 732 -15.85 41.23 6.08
CA SER A 732 -16.34 42.15 5.04
C SER A 732 -16.14 43.62 5.47
N LEU A 733 -15.62 44.43 4.56
CA LEU A 733 -15.44 45.87 4.76
C LEU A 733 -16.75 46.65 4.53
N ARG A 734 -17.72 46.11 3.78
CA ARG A 734 -18.90 46.87 3.31
C ARG A 734 -19.61 47.69 4.39
N SER A 735 -19.93 47.07 5.52
CA SER A 735 -20.67 47.71 6.62
C SER A 735 -19.78 48.40 7.65
N ARG A 736 -18.47 48.44 7.43
CA ARG A 736 -17.48 48.91 8.42
C ARG A 736 -16.75 50.18 8.00
N LEU A 737 -16.91 50.61 6.74
CA LEU A 737 -16.38 51.88 6.27
C LEU A 737 -17.35 53.02 6.60
N SER A 738 -16.83 54.26 6.64
CA SER A 738 -17.61 55.48 6.79
C SER A 738 -17.28 56.44 5.64
N PRO A 739 -18.20 56.65 4.67
CA PRO A 739 -19.51 56.02 4.54
C PRO A 739 -19.42 54.52 4.17
N PRO A 740 -20.42 53.70 4.53
CA PRO A 740 -20.45 52.29 4.17
C PRO A 740 -20.74 52.11 2.67
N PHE A 741 -20.25 51.00 2.10
CA PHE A 741 -20.66 50.60 0.76
C PHE A 741 -22.14 50.25 0.73
N THR A 742 -22.75 50.40 -0.43
CA THR A 742 -24.12 49.92 -0.63
C THR A 742 -24.17 48.40 -0.50
N LYS A 743 -25.32 47.85 -0.12
CA LYS A 743 -25.52 46.39 -0.07
C LYS A 743 -25.34 45.73 -1.45
N ASN A 744 -25.41 46.53 -2.51
CA ASN A 744 -25.32 46.08 -3.89
C ASN A 744 -23.93 46.32 -4.52
N SER A 745 -22.96 46.82 -3.74
CA SER A 745 -21.59 47.02 -4.23
C SER A 745 -20.90 45.68 -4.47
N ILE A 746 -20.46 45.47 -5.71
CA ILE A 746 -19.71 44.31 -6.18
C ILE A 746 -18.22 44.57 -6.06
N GLY A 747 -17.51 43.58 -5.53
CA GLY A 747 -16.06 43.62 -5.32
C GLY A 747 -15.61 42.57 -4.31
N ASN A 748 -14.31 42.24 -4.32
CA ASN A 748 -13.72 41.49 -3.23
C ASN A 748 -13.35 42.43 -2.07
N LEU A 749 -14.34 42.74 -1.23
CA LEU A 749 -14.23 43.72 -0.15
C LEU A 749 -13.96 43.02 1.19
N VAL A 750 -12.94 42.17 1.21
CA VAL A 750 -12.54 41.35 2.36
C VAL A 750 -11.18 41.80 2.88
N SER A 751 -11.05 41.85 4.20
CA SER A 751 -9.76 41.96 4.88
C SER A 751 -9.76 41.01 6.09
N TYR A 752 -8.62 40.86 6.76
CA TYR A 752 -8.42 39.87 7.80
C TYR A 752 -8.10 40.53 9.14
N PHE A 753 -8.55 39.91 10.22
CA PHE A 753 -8.10 40.23 11.56
C PHE A 753 -7.62 38.97 12.28
N ALA A 754 -6.56 39.10 13.06
CA ALA A 754 -5.93 37.98 13.74
C ALA A 754 -6.17 38.06 15.26
N ALA A 755 -6.61 36.94 15.84
CA ALA A 755 -6.63 36.71 17.28
C ALA A 755 -5.48 35.76 17.64
N LYS A 756 -4.77 36.05 18.73
CA LYS A 756 -3.66 35.23 19.23
C LYS A 756 -4.06 34.55 20.54
N ALA A 757 -3.76 33.26 20.65
CA ALA A 757 -3.83 32.51 21.90
C ALA A 757 -2.40 32.19 22.36
N GLU A 758 -2.04 32.71 23.54
CA GLU A 758 -0.74 32.48 24.19
C GLU A 758 -0.74 31.15 24.97
N GLU A 759 0.43 30.74 25.46
CA GLU A 759 0.64 29.47 26.14
C GLU A 759 0.07 29.44 27.58
N GLY A 760 -0.73 28.41 27.92
CA GLY A 760 -1.12 28.11 29.30
C GLY A 760 -2.41 27.28 29.46
N ILE A 761 -2.45 26.40 30.47
CA ILE A 761 -3.59 25.51 30.80
C ILE A 761 -4.89 26.30 31.09
N HIS A 762 -4.77 27.50 31.66
CA HIS A 762 -5.92 28.36 31.97
C HIS A 762 -6.34 29.29 30.82
N GLN A 763 -5.53 29.41 29.76
CA GLN A 763 -5.76 30.34 28.63
C GLN A 763 -6.46 29.70 27.42
N THR A 764 -6.69 28.38 27.45
CA THR A 764 -7.48 27.63 26.46
C THR A 764 -8.97 27.51 26.82
N LYS A 765 -9.45 28.29 27.79
CA LYS A 765 -10.89 28.36 28.10
C LYS A 765 -11.65 28.98 26.93
N LEU A 766 -12.86 28.46 26.67
CA LEU A 766 -13.70 28.90 25.56
C LEU A 766 -13.99 30.41 25.65
N GLN A 767 -14.28 30.91 26.85
CA GLN A 767 -14.55 32.32 27.13
C GLN A 767 -13.37 33.23 26.77
N THR A 768 -12.15 32.79 27.09
CA THR A 768 -10.92 33.53 26.79
C THR A 768 -10.71 33.66 25.29
N LEU A 769 -10.90 32.57 24.53
CA LEU A 769 -10.77 32.61 23.07
C LEU A 769 -11.83 33.51 22.42
N VAL A 770 -13.08 33.45 22.90
CA VAL A 770 -14.14 34.37 22.44
C VAL A 770 -13.78 35.83 22.72
N TYR A 771 -13.25 36.13 23.90
CA TYR A 771 -12.76 37.46 24.23
C TYR A 771 -11.64 37.92 23.28
N GLN A 772 -10.65 37.06 22.98
CA GLN A 772 -9.57 37.39 22.05
C GLN A 772 -10.09 37.68 20.64
N ILE A 773 -11.02 36.87 20.13
CA ILE A 773 -11.67 37.09 18.83
C ILE A 773 -12.43 38.43 18.83
N ARG A 774 -13.22 38.70 19.87
CA ARG A 774 -13.99 39.97 20.00
C ARG A 774 -13.06 41.18 20.02
N LYS A 775 -11.97 41.12 20.79
CA LYS A 775 -10.98 42.20 20.91
C LYS A 775 -10.22 42.43 19.62
N ALA A 776 -9.80 41.36 18.93
CA ALA A 776 -9.16 41.45 17.62
C ALA A 776 -10.07 42.12 16.59
N LYS A 777 -11.36 41.74 16.56
CA LYS A 777 -12.37 42.34 15.69
C LYS A 777 -12.64 43.82 15.99
N GLN A 778 -12.62 44.22 17.27
CA GLN A 778 -12.73 45.62 17.68
C GLN A 778 -11.51 46.43 17.22
N ARG A 779 -10.29 45.94 17.50
CA ARG A 779 -9.04 46.57 17.02
C ARG A 779 -9.01 46.71 15.50
N PHE A 780 -9.49 45.70 14.78
CA PHE A 780 -9.61 45.76 13.33
C PHE A 780 -10.53 46.90 12.86
N ARG A 781 -11.70 47.03 13.48
CA ARG A 781 -12.64 48.12 13.17
C ARG A 781 -12.08 49.50 13.54
N ASP A 782 -11.49 49.61 14.73
CA ASP A 782 -11.17 50.91 15.33
C ASP A 782 -9.78 51.44 14.88
N ASN A 783 -8.82 50.56 14.56
CA ASN A 783 -7.45 50.94 14.22
C ASN A 783 -7.03 50.59 12.79
N HIS A 784 -7.43 49.44 12.26
CA HIS A 784 -6.96 48.99 10.93
C HIS A 784 -7.77 49.61 9.80
N ILE A 785 -9.10 49.56 9.85
CA ILE A 785 -9.96 50.08 8.78
C ILE A 785 -9.71 51.58 8.48
N PRO A 786 -9.61 52.48 9.48
CA PRO A 786 -9.35 53.89 9.22
C PRO A 786 -8.02 54.17 8.52
N LYS A 787 -7.02 53.28 8.65
CA LYS A 787 -5.73 53.40 7.96
C LYS A 787 -5.78 53.00 6.50
N LEU A 788 -6.81 52.28 6.06
CA LEU A 788 -6.95 51.75 4.70
C LEU A 788 -7.79 52.67 3.80
N VAL A 789 -8.77 53.38 4.36
CA VAL A 789 -9.69 54.23 3.59
C VAL A 789 -9.08 55.59 3.33
N GLY A 790 -8.94 55.98 2.05
CA GLY A 790 -8.46 57.32 1.67
C GLY A 790 -6.99 57.62 1.99
N ASN A 791 -6.22 56.60 2.41
CA ASN A 791 -4.80 56.75 2.72
C ASN A 791 -3.95 56.44 1.48
N PRO A 792 -3.11 57.37 1.00
CA PRO A 792 -2.23 57.14 -0.15
C PRO A 792 -1.23 56.00 0.09
N ASN A 793 -0.88 55.69 1.34
CA ASN A 793 0.02 54.61 1.72
C ASN A 793 -0.71 53.30 2.04
N ALA A 794 -2.01 53.19 1.75
CA ALA A 794 -2.79 51.98 2.02
C ALA A 794 -2.17 50.72 1.38
N THR A 795 -1.57 50.87 0.20
CA THR A 795 -0.83 49.79 -0.49
C THR A 795 0.31 49.24 0.36
N GLU A 796 1.16 50.10 0.89
CA GLU A 796 2.31 49.72 1.73
C GLU A 796 1.84 49.09 3.05
N ILE A 797 0.75 49.61 3.62
CA ILE A 797 0.18 49.09 4.87
C ILE A 797 -0.37 47.67 4.66
N ILE A 798 -1.13 47.42 3.59
CA ILE A 798 -1.67 46.08 3.33
C ILE A 798 -0.53 45.10 3.00
N CYS A 799 0.42 45.51 2.15
CA CYS A 799 1.57 44.67 1.78
C CYS A 799 2.44 44.34 3.01
N SER A 800 2.65 45.28 3.94
CA SER A 800 3.44 45.01 5.15
C SER A 800 2.74 44.00 6.07
N TYR A 801 1.42 44.09 6.27
CA TYR A 801 0.68 43.08 7.03
C TYR A 801 0.66 41.71 6.35
N GLN A 802 0.53 41.67 5.03
CA GLN A 802 0.60 40.41 4.28
C GLN A 802 1.98 39.76 4.39
N LYS A 803 3.05 40.56 4.30
CA LYS A 803 4.42 40.11 4.47
C LYS A 803 4.66 39.58 5.88
N GLU A 804 4.25 40.33 6.91
CA GLU A 804 4.38 39.92 8.32
C GLU A 804 3.65 38.60 8.59
N ALA A 805 2.43 38.44 8.06
CA ALA A 805 1.68 37.19 8.16
C ALA A 805 2.36 36.04 7.41
N GLY A 806 2.91 36.31 6.21
CA GLY A 806 3.68 35.33 5.43
C GLY A 806 4.94 34.87 6.17
N ASP A 807 5.69 35.81 6.75
CA ASP A 807 6.91 35.55 7.53
C ASP A 807 6.57 34.72 8.79
N MET A 808 5.46 35.03 9.48
CA MET A 808 4.97 34.24 10.62
C MET A 808 4.56 32.81 10.24
N ILE A 809 3.92 32.63 9.08
CA ILE A 809 3.56 31.30 8.58
C ILE A 809 4.83 30.52 8.20
N ALA A 810 5.79 31.18 7.56
CA ALA A 810 7.04 30.57 7.12
C ALA A 810 7.97 30.21 8.29
N SER A 811 7.96 30.96 9.40
CA SER A 811 8.80 30.66 10.57
C SER A 811 8.41 29.35 11.25
N GLY A 812 7.15 28.93 11.14
CA GLY A 812 6.64 27.71 11.77
C GLY A 812 6.51 27.79 13.29
N ASP A 813 6.65 28.98 13.88
CA ASP A 813 6.57 29.21 15.33
C ASP A 813 5.14 29.24 15.85
N PHE A 814 4.15 29.35 14.95
CA PHE A 814 2.74 29.50 15.27
C PHE A 814 1.87 28.48 14.55
N ASP A 815 0.84 27.99 15.23
CA ASP A 815 -0.25 27.25 14.59
C ASP A 815 -1.26 28.24 14.00
N PHE A 816 -1.24 28.40 12.67
CA PHE A 816 -2.07 29.37 11.95
C PHE A 816 -3.35 28.74 11.39
N TYR A 817 -4.51 29.34 11.67
CA TYR A 817 -5.82 28.91 11.19
C TYR A 817 -6.57 30.03 10.49
N ILE A 818 -7.19 29.73 9.33
CA ILE A 818 -7.96 30.70 8.54
C ILE A 818 -9.44 30.37 8.62
N PHE A 819 -10.24 31.33 9.09
CA PHE A 819 -11.69 31.19 9.23
C PHE A 819 -12.44 32.11 8.28
N SER A 820 -13.26 31.51 7.42
CA SER A 820 -14.17 32.21 6.51
C SER A 820 -15.62 31.96 6.91
N SER A 821 -16.43 33.03 6.97
CA SER A 821 -17.84 32.93 7.35
C SER A 821 -18.73 33.50 6.25
N ALA A 822 -19.51 32.63 5.63
CA ALA A 822 -20.58 32.95 4.70
C ALA A 822 -21.97 33.06 5.37
N CYS A 823 -22.02 33.07 6.71
CA CYS A 823 -23.26 33.26 7.46
C CYS A 823 -23.86 34.65 7.21
N ARG A 824 -25.20 34.72 7.17
CA ARG A 824 -26.07 35.89 6.96
C ARG A 824 -26.03 36.50 5.55
N PHE A 825 -25.52 35.76 4.57
CA PHE A 825 -25.57 36.18 3.16
C PHE A 825 -26.87 35.80 2.45
N GLY A 826 -27.77 35.06 3.12
CA GLY A 826 -29.10 34.72 2.59
C GLY A 826 -29.04 33.85 1.33
N LEU A 827 -28.10 32.91 1.28
CA LEU A 827 -27.90 32.03 0.13
C LEU A 827 -29.14 31.17 -0.17
N TYR A 828 -29.89 30.80 0.87
CA TYR A 828 -31.16 30.05 0.77
C TYR A 828 -32.34 30.87 0.22
N ASP A 829 -32.20 32.18 -0.01
CA ASP A 829 -33.25 33.00 -0.64
C ASP A 829 -33.21 32.97 -2.18
N THR A 830 -32.31 32.19 -2.76
CA THR A 830 -32.08 32.08 -4.21
C THR A 830 -33.16 31.19 -4.86
N ASP A 831 -34.28 31.76 -5.28
CA ASP A 831 -35.38 31.02 -5.94
C ASP A 831 -35.49 31.37 -7.43
N PHE A 832 -35.18 30.40 -8.29
CA PHE A 832 -35.24 30.52 -9.75
C PHE A 832 -36.66 30.36 -10.35
N GLY A 833 -37.68 30.21 -9.49
CA GLY A 833 -39.08 30.03 -9.84
C GLY A 833 -39.56 28.59 -9.71
N TRP A 834 -38.74 27.71 -9.12
CA TRP A 834 -39.09 26.32 -8.80
C TRP A 834 -38.84 25.97 -7.32
N GLY A 835 -38.67 26.99 -6.47
CA GLY A 835 -38.51 26.84 -5.04
C GLY A 835 -37.10 27.21 -4.56
N LYS A 836 -36.98 27.42 -3.25
CA LYS A 836 -35.72 27.71 -2.57
C LYS A 836 -34.79 26.48 -2.56
N PRO A 837 -33.47 26.66 -2.43
CA PRO A 837 -32.53 25.56 -2.34
C PRO A 837 -32.82 24.68 -1.13
N VAL A 838 -32.72 23.36 -1.31
CA VAL A 838 -32.80 22.39 -0.19
C VAL A 838 -31.51 22.35 0.61
N TRP A 839 -30.39 22.64 -0.03
CA TRP A 839 -29.08 22.73 0.61
C TRP A 839 -28.17 23.63 -0.23
N VAL A 840 -27.23 24.29 0.44
CA VAL A 840 -26.17 25.07 -0.19
C VAL A 840 -24.84 24.58 0.36
N GLY A 841 -23.96 24.14 -0.53
CA GLY A 841 -22.62 23.67 -0.20
C GLY A 841 -21.55 24.59 -0.76
N ILE A 842 -20.41 24.68 -0.07
CA ILE A 842 -19.19 25.30 -0.59
C ILE A 842 -18.14 24.19 -0.67
N PRO A 843 -17.73 23.76 -1.89
CA PRO A 843 -16.58 22.87 -2.03
C PRO A 843 -15.36 23.53 -1.41
N THR A 844 -14.70 22.86 -0.48
CA THR A 844 -13.56 23.44 0.23
C THR A 844 -12.26 23.19 -0.52
N VAL A 845 -11.42 24.21 -0.63
CA VAL A 845 -10.02 24.02 -1.05
C VAL A 845 -9.33 23.14 0.00
N ARG A 846 -8.73 22.01 -0.41
CA ARG A 846 -8.03 21.04 0.47
C ARG A 846 -6.71 21.59 1.04
N GLN A 847 -6.73 22.80 1.58
CA GLN A 847 -5.61 23.42 2.27
C GLN A 847 -5.77 23.23 3.78
N LYS A 848 -4.66 22.89 4.45
CA LYS A 848 -4.61 22.67 5.90
C LYS A 848 -5.09 23.92 6.66
N ASN A 849 -5.77 23.71 7.78
CA ASN A 849 -6.16 24.73 8.76
C ASN A 849 -7.14 25.80 8.22
N ILE A 850 -7.89 25.49 7.16
CA ILE A 850 -8.99 26.33 6.67
C ILE A 850 -10.32 25.83 7.25
N VAL A 851 -11.12 26.77 7.76
CA VAL A 851 -12.47 26.54 8.26
C VAL A 851 -13.46 27.45 7.52
N THR A 852 -14.52 26.86 6.97
CA THR A 852 -15.60 27.61 6.30
C THR A 852 -16.92 27.41 7.04
N LEU A 853 -17.58 28.52 7.39
CA LEU A 853 -18.85 28.53 8.12
C LEU A 853 -19.99 29.01 7.23
N LEU A 854 -21.08 28.24 7.17
CA LEU A 854 -22.31 28.57 6.45
C LEU A 854 -23.51 28.54 7.40
N ASP A 855 -24.56 29.29 7.11
CA ASP A 855 -25.84 29.04 7.79
C ASP A 855 -26.44 27.72 7.30
N THR A 856 -27.11 27.01 8.20
CA THR A 856 -28.00 25.90 7.83
C THR A 856 -29.26 26.43 7.14
N LYS A 857 -30.02 25.55 6.48
CA LYS A 857 -31.34 25.90 5.94
C LYS A 857 -32.30 26.37 7.04
N GLU A 858 -32.25 25.71 8.19
CA GLU A 858 -32.97 26.12 9.39
C GLU A 858 -32.35 27.37 10.00
N ALA A 859 -33.20 28.30 10.45
CA ALA A 859 -32.74 29.55 11.02
C ALA A 859 -31.97 29.31 12.32
N GLY A 860 -30.78 29.92 12.43
CA GLY A 860 -30.00 29.93 13.66
C GLY A 860 -28.87 28.89 13.73
N GLY A 861 -28.91 27.82 12.94
CA GLY A 861 -27.82 26.82 12.86
C GLY A 861 -26.61 27.28 12.04
N ILE A 862 -25.48 26.59 12.21
CA ILE A 862 -24.23 26.79 11.46
C ILE A 862 -23.67 25.44 11.00
N GLU A 863 -23.32 25.35 9.73
CA GLU A 863 -22.53 24.27 9.17
C GLU A 863 -21.06 24.72 9.04
N ALA A 864 -20.14 23.91 9.54
CA ALA A 864 -18.71 24.16 9.51
C ALA A 864 -17.98 23.07 8.72
N TRP A 865 -17.26 23.46 7.68
CA TRP A 865 -16.31 22.59 6.99
C TRP A 865 -14.91 22.85 7.53
N VAL A 866 -14.26 21.82 8.06
CA VAL A 866 -12.96 21.89 8.74
C VAL A 866 -11.94 21.06 7.96
N ASN A 867 -10.81 21.67 7.61
CA ASN A 867 -9.71 21.02 6.91
C ASN A 867 -8.48 20.86 7.82
N LEU A 868 -8.08 19.63 8.13
CA LEU A 868 -6.91 19.30 8.95
C LEU A 868 -6.14 18.12 8.36
N TYR A 869 -4.94 17.83 8.84
CA TYR A 869 -4.29 16.57 8.49
C TYR A 869 -5.07 15.39 9.08
N GLU A 870 -4.96 14.22 8.45
CA GLU A 870 -5.70 13.01 8.86
C GLU A 870 -5.54 12.68 10.35
N GLN A 871 -4.31 12.72 10.87
CA GLN A 871 -4.02 12.45 12.29
C GLN A 871 -4.67 13.47 13.22
N GLU A 872 -4.67 14.75 12.87
CA GLU A 872 -5.31 15.82 13.65
C GLU A 872 -6.83 15.71 13.57
N MET A 873 -7.39 15.39 12.39
CA MET A 873 -8.82 15.23 12.17
C MET A 873 -9.41 14.07 12.98
N ASN A 874 -8.69 12.94 13.06
CA ASN A 874 -9.13 11.78 13.83
C ASN A 874 -9.27 12.11 15.33
N LEU A 875 -8.42 12.98 15.87
CA LEU A 875 -8.55 13.47 17.24
C LEU A 875 -9.63 14.54 17.37
N PHE A 876 -9.73 15.43 16.38
CA PHE A 876 -10.70 16.52 16.35
C PHE A 876 -12.14 15.99 16.36
N GLU A 877 -12.44 14.97 15.56
CA GLU A 877 -13.79 14.42 15.44
C GLU A 877 -14.23 13.57 16.65
N GLN A 878 -13.27 13.09 17.44
CA GLN A 878 -13.53 12.32 18.67
C GLN A 878 -13.59 13.21 19.91
N ASP A 879 -13.38 14.53 19.78
CA ASP A 879 -13.38 15.43 20.92
C ASP A 879 -14.79 15.55 21.54
N ARG A 880 -14.88 15.19 22.82
CA ARG A 880 -16.15 15.16 23.57
C ARG A 880 -16.81 16.52 23.69
N GLU A 881 -16.04 17.61 23.79
CA GLU A 881 -16.61 18.95 23.90
C GLU A 881 -17.13 19.43 22.56
N MET A 882 -16.44 19.10 21.46
CA MET A 882 -16.93 19.36 20.11
C MET A 882 -18.23 18.59 19.81
N LEU A 883 -18.25 17.28 20.08
CA LEU A 883 -19.42 16.42 19.86
C LEU A 883 -20.61 16.74 20.78
N GLN A 884 -20.40 17.49 21.87
CA GLN A 884 -21.49 18.00 22.71
C GLN A 884 -22.35 19.04 21.98
N PHE A 885 -21.77 19.82 21.05
CA PHE A 885 -22.46 20.93 20.38
C PHE A 885 -22.59 20.75 18.87
N ALA A 886 -21.90 19.77 18.28
CA ALA A 886 -21.92 19.52 16.84
C ALA A 886 -22.15 18.04 16.52
N SER A 887 -22.94 17.80 15.49
CA SER A 887 -23.06 16.49 14.86
C SER A 887 -22.04 16.37 13.72
N LEU A 888 -21.32 15.25 13.68
CA LEU A 888 -20.40 14.93 12.58
C LEU A 888 -21.19 14.47 11.36
N ASN A 889 -21.05 15.21 10.27
CA ASN A 889 -21.63 14.97 8.94
C ASN A 889 -23.07 14.38 8.92
N PRO A 890 -24.05 14.93 9.67
CA PRO A 890 -25.40 14.37 9.73
C PRO A 890 -26.12 14.51 8.38
N SER A 891 -26.98 13.57 8.00
CA SER A 891 -27.73 13.70 6.75
C SER A 891 -28.44 15.06 6.63
N VAL A 892 -28.37 15.64 5.43
CA VAL A 892 -29.07 16.89 5.10
C VAL A 892 -30.56 16.65 4.89
N ILE A 893 -30.93 15.41 4.58
CA ILE A 893 -32.33 14.98 4.57
C ILE A 893 -32.72 14.81 6.04
N GLN A 894 -33.65 15.62 6.53
CA GLN A 894 -34.19 15.39 7.87
C GLN A 894 -34.69 13.94 7.95
N PRO A 895 -34.43 13.21 9.04
CA PRO A 895 -35.18 12.00 9.29
C PRO A 895 -36.64 12.44 9.34
N PHE A 896 -37.48 11.89 8.47
CA PHE A 896 -38.89 11.81 8.81
C PHE A 896 -38.93 11.11 10.17
N LEU A 897 -39.10 11.89 11.23
CA LEU A 897 -39.56 11.38 12.51
C LEU A 897 -40.86 10.64 12.17
N HIS A 898 -40.77 9.32 12.09
CA HIS A 898 -41.89 8.45 12.42
C HIS A 898 -42.27 8.79 13.87
N VAL A 899 -43.07 9.83 14.05
CA VAL A 899 -43.85 10.01 15.27
C VAL A 899 -45.05 9.10 15.11
N LEU A 900 -45.01 8.00 15.87
CA LEU A 900 -46.09 7.12 16.34
C LEU A 900 -47.30 6.91 15.43
#